data_AF-A0A0G0K4W1-F1
#
_entry.id   AF-A0A0G0K4W1-F1
#
_cell.length_a   1.000
_cell.length_b   1.000
_cell.length_c   1.000
_cell.angle_alpha   90.00
_cell.angle_beta   90.00
_cell.angle_gamma   90.00
#
_symmetry.space_group_name_H-M   'P 1'
#
loop_
_entity.id
_entity.type
_entity.pdbx_description
1 polymer ?
#
loop_
_entity_poly.entity_id
_entity_poly.type
_entity_poly.pdbx_seq_one_letter_code
_entity_poly.pdbx_strand_id
1 'polypeptide(L)'
;KLLDPERFDERFNETEYKTIKDLQIELEKLNTLCGEYATDGRLTKLNAKFNRLLTSATNYSEIMENLINIIDKNGYDRKNKIGRFFNNTLLKIRHKNVTDKLPLEIFEVFEQTLNSGHSKIEMKEELAAVRNYFHYNECILRIDDIKKELDLKIFELGLDQLSLKRLEELISKEGFEISANAVKSRIKIETQFITLELTNPNAVNKSLVKAKTDRKDKVKIFLRNRVKKQVIDATLTALTRGILARIAKALQKSKKAYRTFDNLKSDSSNFQTLKEIIPVWIMDLEDASRLIPLNKNMFDYIILDEASQCNLAYAMPAMYRSKHVLFFGDSEQMRDDSIKFKTNRSMEDLARKFNIPEYLQIKSKSDSVKSVLDIGMNSGFQEKILRYHYRSPKEIIGFSNEYIYQPKRKGMEVINSNYVTYKNTNRIMVNHIIKTDRSEDLSEKTNISEAKYIAKLIKDLQSDEKTKNKSIAVLTFFNEQAYLLEETIADENIKVSTIEGIQGDERDIIIYSFVISDIDGKKRYIPLTGEQGEINKGLNEGRINVAFSRSKLQVHCVTSLPPKEWPDGIWIKRYLEYVEKNGEVNFYDQQIKPFDSYFEEEFYYFIRTNLGKDYIIQNQVESCGFKLDFVITNPSKGLSLAIECDGPTHFEDEGSDIYVSSDIERQSILEKAGWVFYRLLYSEWINEDASRTGVIDDIKDYFEKPQKLLGRFKQISLQNKVILDSAVLNQDEQEDFLTENNNNDKNSLEEVLRFPVDNRRDLVVTFIEKGESLWIREYIKEGSFIGFTDNGIGIGTNDANNFILQSRLAIDKNQITFVQWKGKGSSKIMIQPSNNQVIDIRHYVESAGYTGFTKRGFRLPIEIYKSFLSELEKKISK
;
A
#
# COMPACT_ATOMS: atom_id res chain seq x y z
N LYS A 1 -16.91 15.89 -19.05
CA LYS A 1 -17.68 15.10 -18.05
C LYS A 1 -18.97 14.50 -18.64
N LEU A 2 -19.70 15.17 -19.55
CA LEU A 2 -20.93 14.64 -20.18
C LEU A 2 -20.74 14.17 -21.64
N LEU A 3 -19.48 14.07 -22.08
CA LEU A 3 -19.10 13.67 -23.45
C LEU A 3 -18.52 12.26 -23.38
N ASP A 4 -18.94 11.38 -24.29
CA ASP A 4 -18.33 10.07 -24.52
C ASP A 4 -17.09 10.26 -25.42
N PRO A 5 -15.87 10.13 -24.88
CA PRO A 5 -14.65 10.51 -25.58
C PRO A 5 -14.33 9.59 -26.76
N GLU A 6 -14.69 8.31 -26.69
CA GLU A 6 -14.42 7.35 -27.77
C GLU A 6 -15.29 7.65 -28.98
N ARG A 7 -16.61 7.80 -28.76
CA ARG A 7 -17.54 8.11 -29.84
C ARG A 7 -17.25 9.44 -30.50
N PHE A 8 -16.89 10.45 -29.72
CA PHE A 8 -16.57 11.77 -30.26
C PHE A 8 -15.30 11.75 -31.11
N ASP A 9 -14.23 11.09 -30.65
CA ASP A 9 -12.97 11.03 -31.41
C ASP A 9 -13.15 10.28 -32.74
N GLU A 10 -13.89 9.17 -32.72
CA GLU A 10 -14.15 8.33 -33.89
C GLU A 10 -15.11 8.96 -34.90
N ARG A 11 -16.23 9.55 -34.43
CA ARG A 11 -17.38 9.85 -35.28
C ARG A 11 -17.56 11.34 -35.56
N PHE A 12 -17.07 12.24 -34.70
CA PHE A 12 -17.24 13.68 -34.92
C PHE A 12 -16.35 14.19 -36.06
N ASN A 13 -17.01 14.65 -37.12
CA ASN A 13 -16.40 15.21 -38.33
C ASN A 13 -17.31 16.30 -38.94
N GLU A 14 -16.79 17.03 -39.93
CA GLU A 14 -17.48 18.18 -40.53
C GLU A 14 -18.81 17.79 -41.20
N THR A 15 -18.88 16.58 -41.78
CA THR A 15 -20.09 16.09 -42.45
C THR A 15 -21.20 15.84 -41.44
N GLU A 16 -20.90 15.13 -40.35
CA GLU A 16 -21.87 14.87 -39.29
C GLU A 16 -22.32 16.16 -38.57
N TYR A 17 -21.39 17.08 -38.34
CA TYR A 17 -21.73 18.40 -37.78
C TYR A 17 -22.64 19.21 -38.70
N LYS A 18 -22.40 19.15 -40.02
CA LYS A 18 -23.26 19.78 -41.02
C LYS A 18 -24.65 19.15 -41.04
N THR A 19 -24.77 17.83 -40.96
CA THR A 19 -26.06 17.14 -40.86
C THR A 19 -26.86 17.61 -39.63
N ILE A 20 -26.20 17.78 -38.48
CA ILE A 20 -26.83 18.35 -37.28
C ILE A 20 -27.33 19.78 -37.54
N LYS A 21 -26.52 20.62 -38.20
CA LYS A 21 -26.93 21.99 -38.56
C LYS A 21 -28.10 22.01 -39.54
N ASP A 22 -28.11 21.14 -40.53
CA ASP A 22 -29.19 21.05 -41.51
C ASP A 22 -30.51 20.65 -40.83
N LEU A 23 -30.48 19.69 -39.90
CA LEU A 23 -31.64 19.30 -39.09
C LEU A 23 -32.12 20.42 -38.17
N GLN A 24 -31.21 21.17 -37.53
CA GLN A 24 -31.57 22.34 -36.72
C GLN A 24 -32.24 23.43 -37.56
N ILE A 25 -31.74 23.69 -38.78
CA ILE A 25 -32.32 24.66 -39.71
C ILE A 25 -33.70 24.21 -40.20
N GLU A 26 -33.87 22.93 -40.53
CA GLU A 26 -35.17 22.36 -40.90
C GLU A 26 -36.18 22.50 -39.76
N LEU A 27 -35.73 22.20 -38.53
CA LEU A 27 -36.54 22.34 -37.33
C LEU A 27 -36.98 23.80 -37.08
N GLU A 28 -36.08 24.77 -37.26
CA GLU A 28 -36.39 26.20 -37.10
C GLU A 28 -37.39 26.69 -38.15
N LYS A 29 -37.23 26.26 -39.41
CA LYS A 29 -38.19 26.55 -40.49
C LYS A 29 -39.57 25.99 -40.20
N LEU A 30 -39.66 24.73 -39.78
CA LEU A 30 -40.93 24.08 -39.47
C LEU A 30 -41.61 24.68 -38.23
N ASN A 31 -40.85 25.04 -37.20
CA ASN A 31 -41.42 25.72 -36.02
C ASN A 31 -42.03 27.09 -36.39
N THR A 32 -41.37 27.82 -37.29
CA THR A 32 -41.89 29.11 -37.81
C THR A 32 -43.18 28.88 -38.61
N LEU A 33 -43.17 27.91 -39.52
CA LEU A 33 -44.34 27.54 -40.34
C LEU A 33 -45.52 27.08 -39.46
N CYS A 34 -45.28 26.22 -38.47
CA CYS A 34 -46.29 25.81 -37.49
C CYS A 34 -46.89 27.00 -36.72
N GLY A 35 -46.04 27.97 -36.33
CA GLY A 35 -46.45 29.16 -35.60
C GLY A 35 -47.48 30.01 -36.36
N GLU A 36 -47.42 30.05 -37.70
CA GLU A 36 -48.36 30.80 -38.55
C GLU A 36 -49.78 30.21 -38.51
N TYR A 37 -49.92 28.90 -38.30
CA TYR A 37 -51.22 28.21 -38.29
C TYR A 37 -51.78 27.96 -36.88
N ALA A 38 -50.96 28.09 -35.84
CA ALA A 38 -51.34 27.85 -34.44
C ALA A 38 -52.43 28.82 -33.91
N THR A 39 -52.61 29.98 -34.56
CA THR A 39 -53.56 31.02 -34.14
C THR A 39 -54.98 30.84 -34.70
N ASP A 40 -55.25 29.80 -35.48
CA ASP A 40 -56.60 29.54 -35.99
C ASP A 40 -57.52 29.00 -34.89
N GLY A 41 -58.44 29.84 -34.40
CA GLY A 41 -59.41 29.51 -33.35
C GLY A 41 -60.37 28.35 -33.67
N ARG A 42 -60.32 27.79 -34.89
CA ARG A 42 -61.10 26.60 -35.31
C ARG A 42 -60.39 25.27 -35.04
N LEU A 43 -59.10 25.30 -34.69
CA LEU A 43 -58.26 24.11 -34.46
C LEU A 43 -58.87 23.12 -33.45
N THR A 44 -59.40 23.61 -32.31
CA THR A 44 -59.94 22.74 -31.25
C THR A 44 -61.14 21.90 -31.71
N LYS A 45 -61.99 22.48 -32.56
CA LYS A 45 -63.18 21.82 -33.10
C LYS A 45 -62.82 20.78 -34.15
N LEU A 46 -61.83 21.09 -35.00
CA LEU A 46 -61.33 20.17 -36.02
C LEU A 46 -60.52 19.02 -35.41
N ASN A 47 -59.78 19.29 -34.32
CA ASN A 47 -59.01 18.28 -33.59
C ASN A 47 -59.90 17.15 -33.05
N ALA A 48 -61.05 17.48 -32.46
CA ALA A 48 -62.02 16.48 -31.99
C ALA A 48 -62.57 15.58 -33.10
N LYS A 49 -62.56 16.05 -34.35
CA LYS A 49 -63.11 15.34 -35.51
C LYS A 49 -62.06 14.52 -36.27
N PHE A 50 -60.83 15.04 -36.39
CA PHE A 50 -59.83 14.50 -37.32
C PHE A 50 -58.56 13.96 -36.66
N ASN A 51 -58.39 14.06 -35.34
CA ASN A 51 -57.19 13.57 -34.65
C ASN A 51 -56.85 12.11 -34.96
N ARG A 52 -57.86 11.25 -35.14
CA ARG A 52 -57.70 9.81 -35.48
C ARG A 52 -57.12 9.56 -36.87
N LEU A 53 -57.15 10.56 -37.76
CA LEU A 53 -56.61 10.47 -39.11
C LEU A 53 -55.14 10.91 -39.19
N LEU A 54 -54.59 11.49 -38.13
CA LEU A 54 -53.22 11.98 -38.11
C LEU A 54 -52.24 10.81 -38.01
N THR A 55 -51.58 10.49 -39.11
CA THR A 55 -50.48 9.51 -39.18
C THR A 55 -49.33 10.10 -39.99
N SER A 56 -48.08 9.68 -39.72
CA SER A 56 -46.88 10.22 -40.38
C SER A 56 -46.79 9.95 -41.89
N ALA A 57 -47.68 9.12 -42.45
CA ALA A 57 -47.59 8.63 -43.83
C ALA A 57 -48.57 9.31 -44.82
N THR A 58 -49.39 10.27 -44.38
CA THR A 58 -50.48 10.81 -45.21
C THR A 58 -50.46 12.33 -45.30
N ASN A 59 -50.35 12.86 -46.53
CA ASN A 59 -50.29 14.29 -46.85
C ASN A 59 -51.70 14.84 -47.16
N TYR A 60 -52.57 14.90 -46.14
CA TYR A 60 -53.95 15.34 -46.31
C TYR A 60 -54.05 16.83 -46.63
N SER A 61 -53.08 17.64 -46.21
CA SER A 61 -53.00 19.05 -46.61
C SER A 61 -52.95 19.23 -48.13
N GLU A 62 -52.15 18.43 -48.83
CA GLU A 62 -52.03 18.45 -50.30
C GLU A 62 -53.33 17.98 -50.99
N ILE A 63 -53.99 16.96 -50.44
CA ILE A 63 -55.27 16.49 -50.98
C ILE A 63 -56.35 17.57 -50.82
N MET A 64 -56.39 18.26 -49.68
CA MET A 64 -57.32 19.35 -49.44
C MET A 64 -57.04 20.56 -50.34
N GLU A 65 -55.78 20.87 -50.62
CA GLU A 65 -55.40 21.92 -51.57
C GLU A 65 -55.89 21.61 -53.00
N ASN A 66 -55.77 20.35 -53.42
CA ASN A 66 -56.31 19.89 -54.69
C ASN A 66 -57.84 20.05 -54.77
N LEU A 67 -58.57 19.77 -53.68
CA LEU A 67 -60.02 19.98 -53.61
C LEU A 67 -60.40 21.46 -53.68
N ILE A 68 -59.67 22.33 -52.98
CA ILE A 68 -59.86 23.79 -53.04
C ILE A 68 -59.66 24.29 -54.47
N ASN A 69 -58.61 23.84 -55.15
CA ASN A 69 -58.34 24.18 -56.55
C ASN A 69 -59.41 23.67 -57.52
N ILE A 70 -59.99 22.50 -57.26
CA ILE A 70 -61.10 21.96 -58.05
C ILE A 70 -62.35 22.84 -57.90
N ILE A 71 -62.69 23.24 -56.67
CA ILE A 71 -63.79 24.18 -56.40
C ILE A 71 -63.50 25.54 -57.03
N ASP A 72 -62.25 25.99 -57.02
CA ASP A 72 -61.88 27.27 -57.61
C ASP A 72 -62.02 27.27 -59.14
N LYS A 73 -61.69 26.18 -59.82
CA LYS A 73 -61.82 26.10 -61.29
C LYS A 73 -63.26 25.82 -61.75
N ASN A 74 -64.01 25.02 -60.99
CA ASN A 74 -65.25 24.40 -61.48
C ASN A 74 -66.48 24.65 -60.58
N GLY A 75 -66.33 25.39 -59.47
CA GLY A 75 -67.40 25.68 -58.51
C GLY A 75 -68.48 26.62 -59.06
N TYR A 76 -69.71 26.49 -58.54
CA TYR A 76 -70.91 27.13 -59.09
C TYR A 76 -71.59 28.06 -58.07
N ASP A 77 -71.71 29.36 -58.39
CA ASP A 77 -72.11 30.42 -57.44
C ASP A 77 -73.63 30.77 -57.38
N ARG A 78 -74.51 30.04 -58.09
CA ARG A 78 -75.93 30.46 -58.18
C ARG A 78 -76.81 29.89 -57.05
N LYS A 79 -77.72 30.73 -56.54
CA LYS A 79 -78.65 30.47 -55.41
C LYS A 79 -79.74 29.39 -55.65
N ASN A 80 -79.78 28.71 -56.80
CA ASN A 80 -80.87 27.79 -57.14
C ASN A 80 -80.57 26.34 -56.72
N LYS A 81 -81.37 25.76 -55.79
CA LYS A 81 -81.10 24.47 -55.12
C LYS A 81 -80.92 23.29 -56.08
N ILE A 82 -81.72 23.21 -57.16
CA ILE A 82 -81.70 22.08 -58.10
C ILE A 82 -80.41 22.08 -58.96
N GLY A 83 -80.01 23.25 -59.47
CA GLY A 83 -78.80 23.37 -60.29
C GLY A 83 -77.51 23.13 -59.50
N ARG A 84 -77.51 23.49 -58.20
CA ARG A 84 -76.40 23.21 -57.29
C ARG A 84 -76.21 21.70 -57.08
N PHE A 85 -77.29 20.96 -56.85
CA PHE A 85 -77.24 19.51 -56.66
C PHE A 85 -76.66 18.77 -57.88
N PHE A 86 -77.11 19.10 -59.09
CA PHE A 86 -76.59 18.49 -60.32
C PHE A 86 -75.12 18.82 -60.57
N ASN A 87 -74.71 20.08 -60.41
CA ASN A 87 -73.31 20.48 -60.61
C ASN A 87 -72.37 19.87 -59.56
N ASN A 88 -72.78 19.82 -58.29
CA ASN A 88 -72.00 19.19 -57.23
C ASN A 88 -71.84 17.67 -57.46
N THR A 89 -72.87 17.01 -57.98
CA THR A 89 -72.82 15.59 -58.34
C THR A 89 -71.88 15.34 -59.53
N LEU A 90 -71.95 16.19 -60.56
CA LEU A 90 -71.03 16.15 -61.70
C LEU A 90 -69.57 16.45 -61.30
N LEU A 91 -69.33 17.36 -60.37
CA LEU A 91 -68.01 17.68 -59.82
C LEU A 91 -67.37 16.47 -59.14
N LYS A 92 -68.13 15.75 -58.29
CA LYS A 92 -67.68 14.50 -57.65
C LYS A 92 -67.34 13.42 -58.68
N ILE A 93 -68.19 13.24 -59.70
CA ILE A 93 -67.97 12.25 -60.76
C ILE A 93 -66.73 12.59 -61.60
N ARG A 94 -66.55 13.85 -61.97
CA ARG A 94 -65.41 14.29 -62.80
C ARG A 94 -64.06 14.21 -62.09
N HIS A 95 -64.05 14.35 -60.77
CA HIS A 95 -62.84 14.34 -59.95
C HIS A 95 -62.78 13.13 -59.02
N LYS A 96 -63.40 12.03 -59.43
CA LYS A 96 -63.51 10.78 -58.66
C LYS A 96 -62.16 10.25 -58.16
N ASN A 97 -61.11 10.41 -58.96
CA ASN A 97 -59.74 10.01 -58.62
C ASN A 97 -59.15 10.72 -57.38
N VAL A 98 -59.68 11.88 -57.01
CA VAL A 98 -59.27 12.65 -55.82
C VAL A 98 -60.22 12.37 -54.65
N THR A 99 -61.53 12.30 -54.91
CA THR A 99 -62.54 12.09 -53.87
C THR A 99 -62.52 10.67 -53.30
N ASP A 100 -62.20 9.65 -54.10
CA ASP A 100 -62.12 8.25 -53.65
C ASP A 100 -60.93 8.00 -52.72
N LYS A 101 -59.95 8.93 -52.67
CA LYS A 101 -58.78 8.86 -51.78
C LYS A 101 -59.01 9.52 -50.42
N LEU A 102 -60.20 10.10 -50.19
CA LEU A 102 -60.52 10.78 -48.94
C LEU A 102 -61.02 9.79 -47.87
N PRO A 103 -60.48 9.86 -46.64
CA PRO A 103 -61.13 9.27 -45.48
C PRO A 103 -62.56 9.77 -45.36
N LEU A 104 -63.44 8.90 -44.85
CA LEU A 104 -64.87 9.16 -44.75
C LEU A 104 -65.17 10.48 -44.04
N GLU A 105 -64.43 10.79 -42.97
CA GLU A 105 -64.63 11.99 -42.16
C GLU A 105 -64.28 13.28 -42.93
N ILE A 106 -63.28 13.24 -43.82
CA ILE A 106 -62.91 14.37 -44.67
C ILE A 106 -63.90 14.49 -45.83
N PHE A 107 -64.30 13.35 -46.40
CA PHE A 107 -65.30 13.29 -47.47
C PHE A 107 -66.65 13.86 -46.99
N GLU A 108 -67.11 13.53 -45.79
CA GLU A 108 -68.33 14.06 -45.20
C GLU A 108 -68.30 15.59 -45.05
N VAL A 109 -67.14 16.15 -44.66
CA VAL A 109 -66.98 17.61 -44.52
C VAL A 109 -66.98 18.28 -45.87
N PHE A 110 -66.28 17.70 -46.85
CA PHE A 110 -66.35 18.15 -48.24
C PHE A 110 -67.78 18.09 -48.79
N GLU A 111 -68.54 17.04 -48.46
CA GLU A 111 -69.93 16.90 -48.88
C GLU A 111 -70.87 17.92 -48.24
N GLN A 112 -70.71 18.15 -46.94
CA GLN A 112 -71.46 19.13 -46.17
C GLN A 112 -71.20 20.54 -46.69
N THR A 113 -69.93 20.90 -46.95
CA THR A 113 -69.54 22.21 -47.49
C THR A 113 -70.07 22.44 -48.91
N LEU A 114 -70.13 21.40 -49.76
CA LEU A 114 -70.76 21.53 -51.08
C LEU A 114 -72.29 21.76 -50.99
N ASN A 115 -72.94 21.21 -49.97
CA ASN A 115 -74.40 21.23 -49.81
C ASN A 115 -74.93 22.32 -48.87
N SER A 116 -74.08 23.02 -48.13
CA SER A 116 -74.41 24.07 -47.13
C SER A 116 -75.01 25.35 -47.73
N GLY A 117 -74.93 25.50 -49.05
CA GLY A 117 -75.46 26.65 -49.78
C GLY A 117 -74.56 27.89 -49.76
N HIS A 118 -73.34 27.73 -49.25
CA HIS A 118 -72.23 28.68 -49.30
C HIS A 118 -71.89 29.12 -50.74
N SER A 119 -71.43 30.35 -50.87
CA SER A 119 -70.76 30.86 -52.06
C SER A 119 -69.44 30.14 -52.29
N LYS A 120 -68.90 30.25 -53.50
CA LYS A 120 -67.60 29.69 -53.85
C LYS A 120 -66.47 30.18 -52.93
N ILE A 121 -66.55 31.43 -52.49
CA ILE A 121 -65.58 32.02 -51.56
C ILE A 121 -65.70 31.37 -50.18
N GLU A 122 -66.91 31.28 -49.63
CA GLU A 122 -67.17 30.66 -48.32
C GLU A 122 -66.80 29.16 -48.29
N MET A 123 -67.05 28.42 -49.37
CA MET A 123 -66.63 27.00 -49.47
C MET A 123 -65.10 26.86 -49.47
N LYS A 124 -64.37 27.76 -50.14
CA LYS A 124 -62.90 27.75 -50.13
C LYS A 124 -62.36 28.06 -48.73
N GLU A 125 -62.98 29.00 -48.01
CA GLU A 125 -62.57 29.33 -46.65
C GLU A 125 -62.79 28.18 -45.66
N GLU A 126 -63.90 27.43 -45.77
CA GLU A 126 -64.16 26.25 -44.93
C GLU A 126 -63.16 25.12 -45.17
N LEU A 127 -62.88 24.81 -46.43
CA LEU A 127 -61.91 23.76 -46.77
C LEU A 127 -60.47 24.20 -46.51
N ALA A 128 -60.15 25.49 -46.66
CA ALA A 128 -58.85 26.05 -46.28
C ALA A 128 -58.58 25.90 -44.78
N ALA A 129 -59.60 26.04 -43.93
CA ALA A 129 -59.45 25.78 -42.49
C ALA A 129 -59.11 24.31 -42.19
N VAL A 130 -59.72 23.35 -42.92
CA VAL A 130 -59.41 21.92 -42.80
C VAL A 130 -58.02 21.60 -43.34
N ARG A 131 -57.62 22.19 -44.47
CA ARG A 131 -56.26 22.10 -45.02
C ARG A 131 -55.22 22.62 -44.01
N ASN A 132 -55.45 23.80 -43.44
CA ASN A 132 -54.55 24.42 -42.47
C ASN A 132 -54.42 23.56 -41.20
N TYR A 133 -55.51 22.92 -40.75
CA TYR A 133 -55.46 21.96 -39.65
C TYR A 133 -54.56 20.75 -39.96
N PHE A 134 -54.71 20.13 -41.13
CA PHE A 134 -53.86 18.98 -41.50
C PHE A 134 -52.40 19.42 -41.68
N HIS A 135 -52.17 20.56 -42.34
CA HIS A 135 -50.83 21.10 -42.53
C HIS A 135 -50.11 21.39 -41.21
N TYR A 136 -50.81 22.00 -40.24
CA TYR A 136 -50.28 22.24 -38.90
C TYR A 136 -49.88 20.94 -38.19
N ASN A 137 -50.75 19.93 -38.18
CA ASN A 137 -50.47 18.67 -37.49
C ASN A 137 -49.40 17.82 -38.19
N GLU A 138 -49.37 17.82 -39.53
CA GLU A 138 -48.30 17.20 -40.32
C GLU A 138 -46.93 17.84 -40.00
N CYS A 139 -46.89 19.17 -39.88
CA CYS A 139 -45.67 19.87 -39.48
C CYS A 139 -45.26 19.56 -38.03
N ILE A 140 -46.20 19.46 -37.09
CA ILE A 140 -45.91 19.05 -35.70
C ILE A 140 -45.33 17.63 -35.64
N LEU A 141 -45.90 16.68 -36.39
CA LEU A 141 -45.37 15.31 -36.47
C LEU A 141 -43.94 15.30 -37.04
N ARG A 142 -43.69 16.09 -38.10
CA ARG A 142 -42.35 16.21 -38.68
C ARG A 142 -41.34 16.84 -37.72
N ILE A 143 -41.74 17.84 -36.93
CA ILE A 143 -40.91 18.43 -35.87
C ILE A 143 -40.51 17.36 -34.84
N ASP A 144 -41.45 16.51 -34.41
CA ASP A 144 -41.16 15.43 -33.45
C ASP A 144 -40.19 14.39 -34.03
N ASP A 145 -40.34 14.03 -35.31
CA ASP A 145 -39.43 13.12 -36.00
C ASP A 145 -38.01 13.70 -36.12
N ILE A 146 -37.88 14.97 -36.51
CA ILE A 146 -36.57 15.65 -36.61
C ILE A 146 -35.92 15.78 -35.23
N LYS A 147 -36.68 16.06 -34.17
CA LYS A 147 -36.14 16.09 -32.81
C LYS A 147 -35.56 14.75 -32.39
N LYS A 148 -36.28 13.65 -32.65
CA LYS A 148 -35.79 12.29 -32.40
C LYS A 148 -34.54 11.97 -33.20
N GLU A 149 -34.51 12.35 -34.49
CA GLU A 149 -33.34 12.18 -35.34
C GLU A 149 -32.13 12.96 -34.84
N LEU A 150 -32.35 14.21 -34.41
CA LEU A 150 -31.32 15.08 -33.84
C LEU A 150 -30.76 14.51 -32.53
N ASP A 151 -31.62 14.07 -31.60
CA ASP A 151 -31.18 13.49 -30.33
C ASP A 151 -30.40 12.18 -30.54
N LEU A 152 -30.82 11.34 -31.49
CA LEU A 152 -30.10 10.12 -31.88
C LEU A 152 -28.71 10.47 -32.46
N LYS A 153 -28.63 11.44 -33.37
CA LYS A 153 -27.37 11.88 -33.96
C LYS A 153 -26.41 12.46 -32.93
N ILE A 154 -26.91 13.28 -32.02
CA ILE A 154 -26.13 13.85 -30.90
C ILE A 154 -25.55 12.72 -30.03
N PHE A 155 -26.38 11.72 -29.68
CA PHE A 155 -25.95 10.57 -28.90
C PHE A 155 -24.92 9.68 -29.61
N GLU A 156 -25.09 9.45 -30.92
CA GLU A 156 -24.14 8.70 -31.75
C GLU A 156 -22.77 9.33 -31.80
N LEU A 157 -22.70 10.67 -31.74
CA LEU A 157 -21.45 11.44 -31.68
C LEU A 157 -20.85 11.55 -30.27
N GLY A 158 -21.46 10.91 -29.28
CA GLY A 158 -21.00 10.98 -27.89
C GLY A 158 -21.25 12.32 -27.22
N LEU A 159 -22.17 13.13 -27.75
CA LEU A 159 -22.53 14.44 -27.23
C LEU A 159 -23.86 14.37 -26.46
N ASP A 160 -24.06 15.34 -25.57
CA ASP A 160 -25.38 15.74 -25.10
C ASP A 160 -25.72 17.15 -25.62
N GLN A 161 -26.96 17.60 -25.44
CA GLN A 161 -27.40 18.91 -25.95
C GLN A 161 -26.56 20.08 -25.37
N LEU A 162 -26.12 19.98 -24.11
CA LEU A 162 -25.30 21.00 -23.47
C LEU A 162 -23.89 21.06 -24.06
N SER A 163 -23.28 19.90 -24.32
CA SER A 163 -21.96 19.78 -24.92
C SER A 163 -21.98 20.21 -26.37
N LEU A 164 -23.02 19.87 -27.13
CA LEU A 164 -23.20 20.36 -28.49
C LEU A 164 -23.26 21.90 -28.50
N LYS A 165 -24.08 22.52 -27.64
CA LYS A 165 -24.18 23.98 -27.58
C LYS A 165 -22.84 24.66 -27.29
N ARG A 166 -22.08 24.15 -26.32
CA ARG A 166 -20.73 24.65 -26.00
C ARG A 166 -19.77 24.46 -27.16
N LEU A 167 -19.87 23.34 -27.87
CA LEU A 167 -19.05 23.06 -29.04
C LEU A 167 -19.38 24.01 -30.19
N GLU A 168 -20.66 24.32 -30.43
CA GLU A 168 -21.10 25.32 -31.41
C GLU A 168 -20.62 26.73 -31.06
N GLU A 169 -20.65 27.10 -29.78
CA GLU A 169 -20.08 28.37 -29.28
C GLU A 169 -18.56 28.46 -29.51
N LEU A 170 -17.84 27.33 -29.42
CA LEU A 170 -16.41 27.27 -29.75
C LEU A 170 -16.18 27.35 -31.27
N ILE A 171 -16.91 26.54 -32.04
CA ILE A 171 -16.80 26.49 -33.51
C ILE A 171 -17.12 27.86 -34.13
N SER A 172 -18.09 28.59 -33.59
CA SER A 172 -18.43 29.94 -34.07
C SER A 172 -17.35 30.98 -33.78
N LYS A 173 -16.53 30.79 -32.74
CA LYS A 173 -15.43 31.71 -32.39
C LYS A 173 -14.13 31.38 -33.13
N GLU A 174 -13.81 30.10 -33.27
CA GLU A 174 -12.46 29.65 -33.67
C GLU A 174 -12.46 28.83 -34.96
N GLY A 175 -13.62 28.46 -35.49
CA GLY A 175 -13.75 27.62 -36.69
C GLY A 175 -13.74 26.13 -36.36
N PHE A 176 -14.36 25.34 -37.26
CA PHE A 176 -14.63 23.91 -37.04
C PHE A 176 -13.35 23.11 -36.76
N GLU A 177 -12.33 23.22 -37.62
CA GLU A 177 -11.11 22.44 -37.49
C GLU A 177 -10.36 22.72 -36.18
N ILE A 178 -10.25 23.99 -35.78
CA ILE A 178 -9.52 24.39 -34.58
C ILE A 178 -10.24 23.86 -33.34
N SER A 179 -11.55 24.08 -33.24
CA SER A 179 -12.34 23.62 -32.10
C SER A 179 -12.40 22.09 -32.01
N ALA A 180 -12.61 21.40 -33.14
CA ALA A 180 -12.64 19.94 -33.16
C ALA A 180 -11.30 19.33 -32.76
N ASN A 181 -10.18 19.85 -33.28
CA ASN A 181 -8.85 19.39 -32.93
C ASN A 181 -8.48 19.70 -31.47
N ALA A 182 -8.92 20.83 -30.93
CA ALA A 182 -8.70 21.18 -29.53
C ALA A 182 -9.41 20.19 -28.58
N VAL A 183 -10.66 19.83 -28.87
CA VAL A 183 -11.42 18.86 -28.09
C VAL A 183 -10.82 17.45 -28.21
N LYS A 184 -10.47 17.01 -29.43
CA LYS A 184 -9.79 15.70 -29.63
C LYS A 184 -8.43 15.64 -28.94
N SER A 185 -7.66 16.73 -28.99
CA SER A 185 -6.37 16.84 -28.28
C SER A 185 -6.55 16.75 -26.76
N ARG A 186 -7.57 17.41 -26.22
CA ARG A 186 -7.91 17.30 -24.80
C ARG A 186 -8.30 15.87 -24.41
N ILE A 187 -9.16 15.21 -25.19
CA ILE A 187 -9.55 13.81 -24.96
C ILE A 187 -8.32 12.91 -24.96
N LYS A 188 -7.40 13.11 -25.92
CA LYS A 188 -6.15 12.37 -26.00
C LYS A 188 -5.26 12.59 -24.78
N ILE A 189 -5.15 13.83 -24.29
CA ILE A 189 -4.39 14.16 -23.07
C ILE A 189 -5.05 13.54 -21.83
N GLU A 190 -6.37 13.64 -21.68
CA GLU A 190 -7.10 13.02 -20.57
C GLU A 190 -6.96 11.49 -20.59
N THR A 191 -7.01 10.87 -21.76
CA THR A 191 -6.79 9.42 -21.94
C THR A 191 -5.35 9.03 -21.62
N GLN A 192 -4.37 9.83 -22.05
CA GLN A 192 -2.97 9.65 -21.67
C GLN A 192 -2.76 9.79 -20.16
N PHE A 193 -3.48 10.72 -19.51
CA PHE A 193 -3.42 10.91 -18.06
C PHE A 193 -4.03 9.73 -17.30
N ILE A 194 -5.15 9.19 -17.76
CA ILE A 194 -5.80 7.99 -17.18
C ILE A 194 -4.92 6.74 -17.36
N THR A 195 -4.29 6.58 -18.52
CA THR A 195 -3.41 5.44 -18.82
C THR A 195 -2.04 5.52 -18.16
N LEU A 196 -1.66 6.69 -17.63
CA LEU A 196 -0.39 6.87 -16.93
C LEU A 196 -0.33 6.22 -15.53
N GLU A 197 -1.35 5.45 -15.11
CA GLU A 197 -1.42 4.75 -13.81
C GLU A 197 -0.64 5.50 -12.71
N LEU A 198 -1.08 6.72 -12.41
CA LEU A 198 -0.56 7.43 -11.24
C LEU A 198 -1.05 6.68 -10.01
N THR A 199 -0.30 5.64 -9.63
CA THR A 199 -0.45 5.00 -8.33
C THR A 199 -0.17 6.07 -7.30
N ASN A 200 -1.24 6.53 -6.63
CA ASN A 200 -1.12 7.38 -5.45
C ASN A 200 -0.01 6.79 -4.53
N PRO A 201 0.90 7.60 -3.97
CA PRO A 201 2.02 7.11 -3.14
C PRO A 201 1.58 6.19 -2.00
N ASN A 202 0.37 6.41 -1.46
CA ASN A 202 -0.22 5.53 -0.47
C ASN A 202 -0.54 4.13 -1.05
N ALA A 203 -0.94 4.03 -2.33
CA ALA A 203 -1.13 2.77 -3.03
C ALA A 203 0.20 2.03 -3.34
N VAL A 204 1.28 2.77 -3.60
CA VAL A 204 2.64 2.19 -3.75
C VAL A 204 3.15 1.65 -2.43
N ASN A 205 3.08 2.45 -1.35
CA ASN A 205 3.46 2.02 0.01
C ASN A 205 2.70 0.76 0.43
N LYS A 206 1.40 0.72 0.14
CA LYS A 206 0.56 -0.45 0.39
C LYS A 206 1.03 -1.69 -0.39
N SER A 207 1.37 -1.54 -1.67
CA SER A 207 1.86 -2.65 -2.49
C SER A 207 3.22 -3.16 -2.00
N LEU A 208 4.05 -2.26 -1.48
CA LEU A 208 5.35 -2.59 -0.89
C LEU A 208 5.22 -3.37 0.42
N VAL A 209 4.29 -2.99 1.31
CA VAL A 209 3.97 -3.74 2.53
C VAL A 209 3.44 -5.14 2.20
N LYS A 210 2.55 -5.25 1.20
CA LYS A 210 2.04 -6.55 0.73
C LYS A 210 3.17 -7.42 0.16
N ALA A 211 4.00 -6.88 -0.73
CA ALA A 211 5.13 -7.60 -1.31
C ALA A 211 6.14 -8.08 -0.25
N LYS A 212 6.40 -7.26 0.79
CA LYS A 212 7.23 -7.67 1.94
C LYS A 212 6.62 -8.87 2.68
N THR A 213 5.30 -8.86 2.89
CA THR A 213 4.57 -9.96 3.54
C THR A 213 4.57 -11.22 2.67
N ASP A 214 4.20 -11.09 1.40
CA ASP A 214 4.21 -12.18 0.41
C ASP A 214 5.60 -12.80 0.29
N ARG A 215 6.67 -12.00 0.32
CA ARG A 215 8.05 -12.48 0.34
C ARG A 215 8.35 -13.34 1.58
N LYS A 216 7.93 -12.90 2.78
CA LYS A 216 8.11 -13.69 4.00
C LYS A 216 7.40 -15.04 3.91
N ASP A 217 6.18 -15.05 3.38
CA ASP A 217 5.40 -16.28 3.22
C ASP A 217 6.01 -17.21 2.17
N LYS A 218 6.46 -16.67 1.02
CA LYS A 218 7.18 -17.43 0.00
C LYS A 218 8.48 -18.03 0.55
N VAL A 219 9.26 -17.28 1.35
CA VAL A 219 10.47 -17.80 2.01
C VAL A 219 10.12 -18.93 2.97
N LYS A 220 9.05 -18.79 3.77
CA LYS A 220 8.57 -19.84 4.67
C LYS A 220 8.18 -21.10 3.90
N ILE A 221 7.46 -20.96 2.78
CA ILE A 221 7.08 -22.08 1.90
C ILE A 221 8.33 -22.72 1.29
N PHE A 222 9.27 -21.92 0.79
CA PHE A 222 10.52 -22.41 0.21
C PHE A 222 11.33 -23.22 1.22
N LEU A 223 11.54 -22.70 2.43
CA LEU A 223 12.24 -23.41 3.50
C LEU A 223 11.52 -24.71 3.87
N ARG A 224 10.19 -24.68 3.99
CA ARG A 224 9.37 -25.88 4.25
C ARG A 224 9.54 -26.92 3.14
N ASN A 225 9.50 -26.51 1.88
CA ASN A 225 9.65 -27.42 0.74
C ASN A 225 11.06 -27.98 0.66
N ARG A 226 12.08 -27.19 0.96
CA ARG A 226 13.47 -27.64 1.05
C ARG A 226 13.64 -28.71 2.13
N VAL A 227 13.12 -28.49 3.34
CA VAL A 227 13.14 -29.50 4.42
C VAL A 227 12.35 -30.74 4.02
N LYS A 228 11.15 -30.59 3.45
CA LYS A 228 10.37 -31.74 2.95
C LYS A 228 11.12 -32.56 1.91
N LYS A 229 11.78 -31.90 0.96
CA LYS A 229 12.61 -32.56 -0.05
C LYS A 229 13.76 -33.32 0.61
N GLN A 230 14.49 -32.71 1.55
CA GLN A 230 15.54 -33.38 2.31
C GLN A 230 15.02 -34.61 3.09
N VAL A 231 13.82 -34.51 3.69
CA VAL A 231 13.17 -35.66 4.35
C VAL A 231 12.86 -36.76 3.33
N ILE A 232 12.26 -36.42 2.19
CA ILE A 232 11.91 -37.38 1.13
C ILE A 232 13.18 -38.07 0.61
N ASP A 233 14.19 -37.29 0.23
CA ASP A 233 15.48 -37.79 -0.27
C ASP A 233 16.17 -38.68 0.78
N ALA A 234 16.12 -38.29 2.07
CA ALA A 234 16.66 -39.10 3.15
C ALA A 234 15.85 -40.38 3.39
N THR A 235 14.52 -40.38 3.21
CA THR A 235 13.67 -41.58 3.38
C THR A 235 13.81 -42.64 2.29
N LEU A 236 14.64 -42.41 1.27
CA LEU A 236 14.89 -43.35 0.19
C LEU A 236 15.54 -44.67 0.66
N THR A 237 16.20 -44.71 1.82
CA THR A 237 16.70 -45.98 2.41
C THR A 237 15.81 -46.50 3.55
N ALA A 238 15.69 -47.82 3.70
CA ALA A 238 14.90 -48.44 4.77
C ALA A 238 15.48 -48.14 6.17
N LEU A 239 16.80 -47.99 6.26
CA LEU A 239 17.53 -47.66 7.48
C LEU A 239 17.14 -46.27 8.02
N THR A 240 17.20 -45.23 7.19
CA THR A 240 16.85 -43.86 7.59
C THR A 240 15.37 -43.71 7.95
N ARG A 241 14.46 -44.42 7.27
CA ARG A 241 13.03 -44.49 7.66
C ARG A 241 12.84 -45.06 9.07
N GLY A 242 13.55 -46.15 9.39
CA GLY A 242 13.50 -46.76 10.73
C GLY A 242 14.05 -45.83 11.82
N ILE A 243 15.15 -45.11 11.52
CA ILE A 243 15.76 -44.12 12.41
C ILE A 243 14.79 -42.96 12.67
N LEU A 244 14.21 -42.37 11.62
CA LEU A 244 13.24 -41.29 11.72
C LEU A 244 11.99 -41.69 12.51
N ALA A 245 11.45 -42.88 12.28
CA ALA A 245 10.29 -43.38 13.03
C ALA A 245 10.61 -43.56 14.53
N ARG A 246 11.79 -44.09 14.86
CA ARG A 246 12.26 -44.21 16.25
C ARG A 246 12.39 -42.86 16.93
N ILE A 247 12.91 -41.86 16.23
CA ILE A 247 13.13 -40.51 16.75
C ILE A 247 11.81 -39.76 16.89
N ALA A 248 10.93 -39.80 15.89
CA ALA A 248 9.59 -39.21 15.99
C ALA A 248 8.82 -39.79 17.18
N LYS A 249 8.92 -41.10 17.40
CA LYS A 249 8.34 -41.79 18.57
C LYS A 249 9.01 -41.39 19.89
N ALA A 250 10.29 -41.06 19.89
CA ALA A 250 11.00 -40.55 21.07
C ALA A 250 10.64 -39.09 21.40
N LEU A 251 10.51 -38.24 20.38
CA LEU A 251 10.09 -36.83 20.51
C LEU A 251 8.63 -36.68 20.96
N GLN A 252 7.78 -37.67 20.71
CA GLN A 252 6.41 -37.74 21.24
C GLN A 252 6.34 -38.13 22.73
N LYS A 253 7.42 -38.62 23.33
CA LYS A 253 7.47 -38.96 24.76
C LYS A 253 7.88 -37.74 25.59
N SER A 254 7.45 -37.70 26.86
CA SER A 254 7.77 -36.58 27.76
C SER A 254 9.28 -36.40 27.92
N LYS A 255 9.72 -35.16 28.20
CA LYS A 255 11.13 -34.80 28.48
C LYS A 255 11.82 -35.66 29.55
N LYS A 256 11.07 -36.45 30.35
CA LYS A 256 11.58 -37.34 31.41
C LYS A 256 11.97 -38.75 30.91
N ALA A 257 11.88 -39.04 29.61
CA ALA A 257 12.20 -40.36 29.04
C ALA A 257 13.71 -40.56 28.77
N TYR A 258 14.56 -40.34 29.78
CA TYR A 258 16.05 -40.31 29.68
C TYR A 258 16.67 -41.47 28.88
N ARG A 259 16.30 -42.71 29.21
CA ARG A 259 16.81 -43.92 28.52
C ARG A 259 16.54 -43.94 27.01
N THR A 260 15.45 -43.32 26.56
CA THR A 260 15.10 -43.31 25.13
C THR A 260 16.03 -42.39 24.34
N PHE A 261 16.38 -41.25 24.92
CA PHE A 261 17.27 -40.26 24.30
C PHE A 261 18.75 -40.65 24.40
N ASP A 262 19.17 -41.25 25.52
CA ASP A 262 20.53 -41.80 25.66
C ASP A 262 20.79 -42.91 24.62
N ASN A 263 19.79 -43.77 24.37
CA ASN A 263 19.85 -44.81 23.35
C ASN A 263 19.84 -44.26 21.91
N LEU A 264 19.34 -43.04 21.70
CA LEU A 264 19.41 -42.36 20.40
C LEU A 264 20.78 -41.70 20.19
N LYS A 265 21.35 -41.13 21.26
CA LYS A 265 22.67 -40.49 21.27
C LYS A 265 23.84 -41.47 21.19
N SER A 266 23.69 -42.68 21.73
CA SER A 266 24.75 -43.70 21.77
C SER A 266 25.17 -44.21 20.38
N ASP A 267 24.28 -44.08 19.39
CA ASP A 267 24.55 -44.47 18.01
C ASP A 267 24.75 -43.22 17.15
N SER A 268 26.02 -42.95 16.83
CA SER A 268 26.47 -41.77 16.07
C SER A 268 25.83 -41.67 14.68
N SER A 269 25.37 -42.78 14.11
CA SER A 269 24.72 -42.81 12.79
C SER A 269 23.33 -42.16 12.81
N ASN A 270 22.61 -42.25 13.93
CA ASN A 270 21.28 -41.64 14.09
C ASN A 270 21.37 -40.11 14.06
N PHE A 271 22.38 -39.54 14.74
CA PHE A 271 22.56 -38.10 14.79
C PHE A 271 23.06 -37.52 13.47
N GLN A 272 23.97 -38.22 12.79
CA GLN A 272 24.47 -37.81 11.48
C GLN A 272 23.32 -37.74 10.45
N THR A 273 22.45 -38.76 10.44
CA THR A 273 21.24 -38.79 9.61
C THR A 273 20.31 -37.60 9.91
N LEU A 274 20.09 -37.28 11.20
CA LEU A 274 19.24 -36.16 11.59
C LEU A 274 19.82 -34.81 11.19
N LYS A 275 21.14 -34.63 11.31
CA LYS A 275 21.83 -33.40 10.92
C LYS A 275 21.68 -33.12 9.41
N GLU A 276 21.66 -34.15 8.58
CA GLU A 276 21.46 -34.02 7.13
C GLU A 276 20.03 -33.58 6.76
N ILE A 277 19.05 -33.95 7.58
CA ILE A 277 17.63 -33.66 7.36
C ILE A 277 17.23 -32.32 7.98
N ILE A 278 17.72 -32.02 9.18
CA ILE A 278 17.37 -30.83 9.96
C ILE A 278 18.60 -29.91 10.01
N PRO A 279 18.64 -28.85 9.18
CA PRO A 279 19.81 -27.98 9.09
C PRO A 279 19.95 -26.99 10.25
N VAL A 280 18.86 -26.71 10.99
CA VAL A 280 18.82 -25.73 12.08
C VAL A 280 18.17 -26.34 13.31
N TRP A 281 18.84 -26.22 14.44
CA TRP A 281 18.43 -26.79 15.72
C TRP A 281 18.29 -25.67 16.75
N ILE A 282 17.12 -25.57 17.39
CA ILE A 282 16.82 -24.61 18.45
C ILE A 282 16.48 -25.42 19.71
N MET A 283 17.27 -25.26 20.77
CA MET A 283 17.15 -26.03 22.01
C MET A 283 17.85 -25.33 23.17
N ASP A 284 17.44 -25.68 24.39
CA ASP A 284 18.14 -25.28 25.61
C ASP A 284 19.52 -25.97 25.71
N LEU A 285 20.49 -25.33 26.37
CA LEU A 285 21.84 -25.88 26.51
C LEU A 285 21.89 -27.24 27.23
N GLU A 286 20.99 -27.45 28.19
CA GLU A 286 20.86 -28.72 28.90
C GLU A 286 20.38 -29.83 27.96
N ASP A 287 19.37 -29.54 27.13
CA ASP A 287 18.83 -30.48 26.13
C ASP A 287 19.90 -30.76 25.05
N ALA A 288 20.70 -29.78 24.64
CA ALA A 288 21.84 -29.99 23.74
C ALA A 288 22.87 -30.95 24.32
N SER A 289 23.18 -30.82 25.62
CA SER A 289 24.08 -31.73 26.32
C SER A 289 23.55 -33.16 26.34
N ARG A 290 22.23 -33.32 26.52
CA ARG A 290 21.54 -34.61 26.58
C ARG A 290 21.39 -35.28 25.22
N LEU A 291 21.01 -34.53 24.19
CA LEU A 291 20.60 -35.08 22.89
C LEU A 291 21.74 -35.20 21.88
N ILE A 292 22.72 -34.30 21.94
CA ILE A 292 23.76 -34.21 20.92
C ILE A 292 25.04 -34.90 21.42
N PRO A 293 25.64 -35.83 20.65
CA PRO A 293 26.93 -36.40 21.01
C PRO A 293 28.01 -35.32 21.10
N LEU A 294 29.00 -35.54 21.94
CA LEU A 294 30.08 -34.56 22.16
C LEU A 294 31.21 -34.77 21.14
N ASN A 295 30.92 -34.53 19.86
CA ASN A 295 31.93 -34.57 18.80
C ASN A 295 32.31 -33.15 18.38
N LYS A 296 33.58 -32.95 17.99
CA LYS A 296 34.09 -31.67 17.52
C LYS A 296 33.46 -31.29 16.17
N ASN A 297 33.18 -30.00 15.95
CA ASN A 297 32.79 -29.45 14.64
C ASN A 297 31.56 -30.12 13.98
N MET A 298 30.62 -30.59 14.80
CA MET A 298 29.34 -31.11 14.33
C MET A 298 28.45 -30.06 13.70
N PHE A 299 28.61 -28.78 14.04
CA PHE A 299 27.89 -27.67 13.45
C PHE A 299 28.89 -26.65 12.89
N ASP A 300 28.51 -25.95 11.84
CA ASP A 300 29.32 -24.85 11.34
C ASP A 300 29.26 -23.66 12.31
N TYR A 301 28.05 -23.36 12.81
CA TYR A 301 27.81 -22.25 13.72
C TYR A 301 26.98 -22.71 14.93
N ILE A 302 27.26 -22.12 16.09
CA ILE A 302 26.34 -22.06 17.22
C ILE A 302 26.04 -20.60 17.53
N ILE A 303 24.77 -20.31 17.82
CA ILE A 303 24.30 -19.01 18.28
C ILE A 303 23.84 -19.20 19.72
N LEU A 304 24.51 -18.51 20.65
CA LEU A 304 24.14 -18.47 22.05
C LEU A 304 23.38 -17.17 22.27
N ASP A 305 22.05 -17.26 22.36
CA ASP A 305 21.20 -16.14 22.76
C ASP A 305 21.19 -16.00 24.28
N GLU A 306 20.99 -14.79 24.79
CA GLU A 306 21.12 -14.46 26.22
C GLU A 306 22.44 -14.98 26.84
N ALA A 307 23.55 -14.81 26.11
CA ALA A 307 24.87 -15.36 26.46
C ALA A 307 25.41 -14.86 27.81
N SER A 308 24.92 -13.74 28.35
CA SER A 308 25.26 -13.27 29.69
C SER A 308 24.67 -14.15 30.82
N GLN A 309 23.68 -14.97 30.49
CA GLN A 309 22.98 -15.88 31.42
C GLN A 309 23.28 -17.35 31.14
N CYS A 310 24.02 -17.65 30.06
CA CYS A 310 24.39 -19.01 29.71
C CYS A 310 25.37 -19.59 30.75
N ASN A 311 24.97 -20.69 31.37
CA ASN A 311 25.82 -21.43 32.29
C ASN A 311 27.05 -22.00 31.57
N LEU A 312 28.25 -21.68 32.06
CA LEU A 312 29.51 -22.05 31.44
C LEU A 312 29.67 -23.57 31.25
N ALA A 313 29.19 -24.37 32.20
CA ALA A 313 29.33 -25.83 32.18
C ALA A 313 28.55 -26.47 31.03
N TYR A 314 27.44 -25.87 30.60
CA TYR A 314 26.65 -26.35 29.47
C TYR A 314 27.03 -25.66 28.15
N ALA A 315 27.42 -24.39 28.21
CA ALA A 315 27.81 -23.62 27.02
C ALA A 315 29.11 -24.14 26.39
N MET A 316 30.14 -24.48 27.20
CA MET A 316 31.42 -24.96 26.68
C MET A 316 31.31 -26.25 25.84
N PRO A 317 30.62 -27.32 26.30
CA PRO A 317 30.34 -28.49 25.46
C PRO A 317 29.54 -28.15 24.21
N ALA A 318 28.62 -27.18 24.27
CA ALA A 318 27.85 -26.77 23.10
C ALA A 318 28.76 -26.08 22.05
N MET A 319 29.65 -25.19 22.50
CA MET A 319 30.66 -24.54 21.66
C MET A 319 31.64 -25.55 21.05
N TYR A 320 32.04 -26.58 21.80
CA TYR A 320 32.93 -27.64 21.27
C TYR A 320 32.34 -28.36 20.05
N ARG A 321 31.01 -28.43 19.96
CA ARG A 321 30.31 -29.03 18.83
C ARG A 321 30.26 -28.14 17.60
N SER A 322 30.70 -26.89 17.64
CA SER A 322 30.68 -25.99 16.48
C SER A 322 32.07 -25.55 16.04
N LYS A 323 32.19 -25.14 14.76
CA LYS A 323 33.41 -24.49 14.24
C LYS A 323 33.49 -23.03 14.65
N HIS A 324 32.34 -22.36 14.67
CA HIS A 324 32.20 -20.94 15.01
C HIS A 324 31.14 -20.75 16.09
N VAL A 325 31.33 -19.72 16.93
CA VAL A 325 30.40 -19.32 17.99
C VAL A 325 30.03 -17.85 17.81
N LEU A 326 28.74 -17.55 17.93
CA LEU A 326 28.22 -16.20 18.01
C LEU A 326 27.53 -16.04 19.36
N PHE A 327 27.88 -14.96 20.06
CA PHE A 327 27.25 -14.58 21.32
C PHE A 327 26.28 -13.43 21.07
N PHE A 328 25.02 -13.62 21.44
CA PHE A 328 24.00 -12.60 21.49
C PHE A 328 23.57 -12.45 22.94
N GLY A 329 23.47 -11.22 23.43
CA GLY A 329 23.09 -10.94 24.80
C GLY A 329 23.59 -9.58 25.24
N ASP A 330 23.25 -9.24 26.47
CA ASP A 330 23.54 -7.95 27.06
C ASP A 330 24.32 -8.13 28.36
N SER A 331 25.53 -7.55 28.41
CA SER A 331 26.40 -7.58 29.59
C SER A 331 25.85 -6.77 30.76
N GLU A 332 24.90 -5.88 30.50
CA GLU A 332 24.29 -4.98 31.48
C GLU A 332 22.95 -5.50 32.03
N GLN A 333 22.45 -6.65 31.55
CA GLN A 333 21.26 -7.31 32.09
C GLN A 333 21.62 -8.37 33.14
N MET A 334 20.61 -9.05 33.68
CA MET A 334 20.78 -10.11 34.69
C MET A 334 21.74 -11.21 34.20
N ARG A 335 22.56 -11.71 35.13
CA ARG A 335 23.52 -12.80 34.91
C ARG A 335 23.06 -14.05 35.62
N ASP A 336 23.65 -15.19 35.27
CA ASP A 336 23.38 -16.47 35.95
C ASP A 336 23.86 -16.42 37.41
N ASP A 337 22.90 -16.53 38.34
CA ASP A 337 23.16 -16.51 39.78
C ASP A 337 23.83 -17.81 40.28
N SER A 338 23.84 -18.90 39.50
CA SER A 338 24.45 -20.18 39.88
C SER A 338 25.98 -20.14 39.94
N ILE A 339 26.62 -19.15 39.31
CA ILE A 339 28.08 -18.96 39.30
C ILE A 339 28.59 -18.40 40.63
N LYS A 340 27.71 -17.82 41.47
CA LYS A 340 28.05 -17.17 42.76
C LYS A 340 28.70 -18.09 43.80
N PHE A 341 28.59 -19.41 43.66
CA PHE A 341 29.06 -20.34 44.70
C PHE A 341 30.58 -20.59 44.73
N LYS A 342 31.37 -19.96 43.85
CA LYS A 342 32.84 -20.07 43.89
C LYS A 342 33.48 -18.69 43.98
N THR A 343 33.99 -18.36 45.17
CA THR A 343 34.85 -17.19 45.37
C THR A 343 36.11 -17.32 44.49
N ASN A 344 36.76 -16.21 44.13
CA ASN A 344 38.06 -16.22 43.47
C ASN A 344 39.07 -17.14 44.19
N ARG A 345 39.00 -17.19 45.53
CA ARG A 345 39.76 -18.13 46.37
C ARG A 345 39.46 -19.61 46.06
N SER A 346 38.18 -19.98 45.91
CA SER A 346 37.80 -21.34 45.50
C SER A 346 38.30 -21.68 44.10
N MET A 347 38.29 -20.73 43.18
CA MET A 347 38.82 -20.89 41.83
C MET A 347 40.35 -21.02 41.82
N GLU A 348 41.06 -20.27 42.66
CA GLU A 348 42.51 -20.41 42.86
C GLU A 348 42.87 -21.76 43.47
N ASP A 349 42.15 -22.22 44.49
CA ASP A 349 42.38 -23.52 45.11
C ASP A 349 42.11 -24.66 44.12
N LEU A 350 41.09 -24.53 43.27
CA LEU A 350 40.85 -25.45 42.16
C LEU A 350 41.98 -25.39 41.12
N ALA A 351 42.42 -24.20 40.72
CA ALA A 351 43.51 -24.04 39.76
C ALA A 351 44.82 -24.65 40.27
N ARG A 352 45.13 -24.49 41.57
CA ARG A 352 46.25 -25.18 42.24
C ARG A 352 46.05 -26.69 42.25
N LYS A 353 44.87 -27.17 42.67
CA LYS A 353 44.55 -28.60 42.73
C LYS A 353 44.69 -29.30 41.37
N PHE A 354 44.34 -28.61 40.28
CA PHE A 354 44.38 -29.15 38.92
C PHE A 354 45.60 -28.68 38.10
N ASN A 355 46.59 -28.03 38.72
CA ASN A 355 47.79 -27.51 38.05
C ASN A 355 47.49 -26.65 36.80
N ILE A 356 46.47 -25.80 36.86
CA ILE A 356 46.08 -24.92 35.75
C ILE A 356 47.07 -23.74 35.69
N PRO A 357 47.81 -23.54 34.58
CA PRO A 357 48.74 -22.42 34.42
C PRO A 357 48.06 -21.06 34.59
N GLU A 358 48.74 -20.08 35.17
CA GLU A 358 48.18 -18.75 35.47
C GLU A 358 47.58 -18.04 34.24
N TYR A 359 48.18 -18.22 33.07
CA TYR A 359 47.67 -17.64 31.81
C TYR A 359 46.38 -18.31 31.29
N LEU A 360 46.04 -19.52 31.77
CA LEU A 360 44.79 -20.23 31.50
C LEU A 360 43.78 -20.07 32.63
N GLN A 361 44.21 -19.52 33.77
CA GLN A 361 43.29 -19.20 34.85
C GLN A 361 42.44 -18.02 34.41
N ILE A 362 41.13 -18.23 34.48
CA ILE A 362 40.13 -17.20 34.25
C ILE A 362 40.16 -16.26 35.48
N LYS A 363 41.23 -15.49 35.64
CA LYS A 363 41.35 -14.46 36.67
C LYS A 363 40.60 -13.23 36.19
N SER A 364 39.49 -12.93 36.83
CA SER A 364 38.80 -11.68 36.55
C SER A 364 39.56 -10.52 37.20
N LYS A 365 39.85 -9.47 36.42
CA LYS A 365 40.42 -8.21 36.94
C LYS A 365 39.44 -7.47 37.89
N SER A 366 38.19 -7.92 37.98
CA SER A 366 37.19 -7.60 39.01
C SER A 366 36.75 -8.92 39.69
N ASP A 367 36.09 -8.96 40.84
CA ASP A 367 35.95 -10.21 41.62
C ASP A 367 35.10 -11.41 41.04
N SER A 368 34.88 -11.53 39.73
CA SER A 368 34.46 -12.79 39.06
C SER A 368 34.34 -12.64 37.54
N VAL A 369 34.72 -13.66 36.77
CA VAL A 369 34.28 -13.80 35.36
C VAL A 369 32.89 -14.39 35.41
N LYS A 370 31.90 -13.64 34.93
CA LYS A 370 30.49 -13.87 35.31
C LYS A 370 29.64 -14.53 34.22
N SER A 371 30.11 -14.67 32.99
CA SER A 371 29.35 -15.29 31.88
C SER A 371 30.24 -15.69 30.68
N VAL A 372 29.71 -16.49 29.75
CA VAL A 372 30.39 -16.79 28.47
C VAL A 372 30.52 -15.57 27.56
N LEU A 373 29.60 -14.61 27.66
CA LEU A 373 29.71 -13.33 26.97
C LEU A 373 30.93 -12.53 27.44
N ASP A 374 31.15 -12.44 28.76
CA ASP A 374 32.33 -11.77 29.33
C ASP A 374 33.63 -12.47 28.88
N ILE A 375 33.63 -13.81 28.80
CA ILE A 375 34.79 -14.58 28.31
C ILE A 375 35.09 -14.24 26.86
N GLY A 376 34.08 -14.18 26.00
CA GLY A 376 34.23 -13.78 24.60
C GLY A 376 34.81 -12.38 24.46
N MET A 377 34.26 -11.41 25.19
CA MET A 377 34.76 -10.02 25.22
C MET A 377 36.21 -9.95 25.68
N ASN A 378 36.55 -10.59 26.80
CA ASN A 378 37.91 -10.61 27.34
C ASN A 378 38.91 -11.34 26.44
N SER A 379 38.44 -12.28 25.62
CA SER A 379 39.26 -13.00 24.64
C SER A 379 39.48 -12.20 23.35
N GLY A 380 38.94 -10.98 23.24
CA GLY A 380 39.13 -10.09 22.08
C GLY A 380 38.19 -10.38 20.91
N PHE A 381 37.04 -11.01 21.15
CA PHE A 381 36.01 -11.16 20.11
C PHE A 381 35.52 -9.77 19.65
N GLN A 382 35.22 -9.63 18.36
CA GLN A 382 34.65 -8.39 17.82
C GLN A 382 33.24 -8.18 18.38
N GLU A 383 33.02 -7.06 19.08
CA GLU A 383 31.72 -6.64 19.61
C GLU A 383 31.01 -5.73 18.62
N LYS A 384 29.70 -5.94 18.44
CA LYS A 384 28.82 -5.01 17.72
C LYS A 384 27.59 -4.71 18.56
N ILE A 385 27.45 -3.45 18.96
CA ILE A 385 26.35 -2.98 19.80
C ILE A 385 25.17 -2.53 18.92
N LEU A 386 23.97 -3.01 19.23
CA LEU A 386 22.73 -2.54 18.64
C LEU A 386 22.30 -1.25 19.35
N ARG A 387 22.12 -0.16 18.59
CA ARG A 387 21.84 1.18 19.16
C ARG A 387 20.36 1.54 19.19
N TYR A 388 19.54 0.91 18.38
CA TYR A 388 18.14 1.29 18.20
C TYR A 388 17.20 0.49 19.10
N HIS A 389 16.38 1.19 19.89
CA HIS A 389 15.41 0.59 20.81
C HIS A 389 13.98 0.72 20.28
N TYR A 390 13.32 -0.42 20.04
CA TYR A 390 12.00 -0.50 19.40
C TYR A 390 10.87 -0.91 20.36
N ARG A 391 11.16 -1.25 21.62
CA ARG A 391 10.14 -1.81 22.53
C ARG A 391 9.23 -0.77 23.14
N SER A 392 9.82 0.30 23.67
CA SER A 392 9.13 1.22 24.58
C SER A 392 9.58 2.66 24.39
N PRO A 393 8.72 3.63 24.75
CA PRO A 393 9.00 5.05 24.58
C PRO A 393 10.11 5.53 25.50
N LYS A 394 10.65 6.72 25.17
CA LYS A 394 11.83 7.30 25.84
C LYS A 394 11.63 7.47 27.34
N GLU A 395 10.41 7.71 27.78
CA GLU A 395 10.04 7.85 29.18
C GLU A 395 10.24 6.53 29.93
N ILE A 396 9.93 5.37 29.33
CA ILE A 396 10.05 4.07 30.00
C ILE A 396 11.51 3.59 29.96
N ILE A 397 12.11 3.50 28.78
CA ILE A 397 13.48 2.97 28.64
C ILE A 397 14.54 3.97 29.12
N GLY A 398 14.19 5.25 29.21
CA GLY A 398 15.12 6.34 29.53
C GLY A 398 15.82 6.16 30.87
N PHE A 399 15.18 5.55 31.87
CA PHE A 399 15.85 5.22 33.14
C PHE A 399 17.06 4.30 32.90
N SER A 400 16.85 3.19 32.18
CA SER A 400 17.93 2.26 31.90
C SER A 400 18.99 2.93 31.01
N ASN A 401 18.57 3.71 30.01
CA ASN A 401 19.49 4.42 29.13
C ASN A 401 20.38 5.42 29.88
N GLU A 402 19.81 6.27 30.74
CA GLU A 402 20.49 7.31 31.51
C GLU A 402 21.44 6.73 32.56
N TYR A 403 20.99 5.74 33.34
CA TYR A 403 21.73 5.27 34.50
C TYR A 403 22.66 4.09 34.24
N ILE A 404 22.43 3.31 33.17
CA ILE A 404 23.14 2.05 32.91
C ILE A 404 23.93 2.12 31.60
N TYR A 405 23.28 2.43 30.47
CA TYR A 405 23.92 2.32 29.16
C TYR A 405 24.77 3.55 28.76
N GLN A 406 24.26 4.77 28.94
CA GLN A 406 24.98 6.01 28.59
C GLN A 406 26.31 6.17 29.33
N PRO A 407 26.42 5.93 30.66
CA PRO A 407 27.68 6.01 31.38
C PRO A 407 28.74 5.05 30.85
N LYS A 408 28.32 3.96 30.21
CA LYS A 408 29.15 2.92 29.60
C LYS A 408 29.41 3.16 28.11
N ARG A 409 29.00 4.32 27.56
CA ARG A 409 29.06 4.67 26.12
C ARG A 409 28.29 3.70 25.21
N LYS A 410 27.25 3.06 25.76
CA LYS A 410 26.35 2.14 25.06
C LYS A 410 24.95 2.75 24.85
N GLY A 411 24.85 4.07 24.86
CA GLY A 411 23.57 4.79 24.77
C GLY A 411 22.73 4.35 23.58
N MET A 412 21.43 4.20 23.82
CA MET A 412 20.44 3.78 22.84
C MET A 412 19.68 4.98 22.27
N GLU A 413 19.34 4.90 20.99
CA GLU A 413 18.41 5.78 20.30
C GLU A 413 17.02 5.14 20.35
N VAL A 414 16.08 5.86 20.96
CA VAL A 414 14.72 5.36 21.16
C VAL A 414 13.88 5.65 19.92
N ILE A 415 13.42 4.58 19.30
CA ILE A 415 12.70 4.60 18.04
C ILE A 415 11.19 4.63 18.28
N ASN A 416 10.70 3.75 19.15
CA ASN A 416 9.28 3.61 19.42
C ASN A 416 8.74 4.80 20.23
N SER A 417 7.67 5.41 19.74
CA SER A 417 6.95 6.52 20.38
C SER A 417 5.53 6.15 20.84
N ASN A 418 5.13 4.88 20.71
CA ASN A 418 3.80 4.43 21.13
C ASN A 418 3.69 4.38 22.65
N TYR A 419 2.57 4.85 23.17
CA TYR A 419 2.26 4.82 24.60
C TYR A 419 0.76 4.74 24.85
N VAL A 420 0.38 4.41 26.08
CA VAL A 420 -1.00 4.51 26.55
C VAL A 420 -1.01 5.29 27.85
N THR A 421 -1.72 6.41 27.88
CA THR A 421 -1.84 7.24 29.09
C THR A 421 -2.78 6.60 30.10
N TYR A 422 -2.46 6.75 31.38
CA TYR A 422 -3.33 6.32 32.46
C TYR A 422 -4.42 7.37 32.69
N LYS A 423 -5.68 6.97 32.46
CA LYS A 423 -6.84 7.86 32.58
C LYS A 423 -6.60 9.14 31.75
N ASN A 424 -6.92 10.31 32.31
CA ASN A 424 -6.71 11.62 31.66
C ASN A 424 -5.50 12.38 32.24
N THR A 425 -4.49 11.67 32.75
CA THR A 425 -3.38 12.28 33.49
C THR A 425 -2.17 12.67 32.62
N ASN A 426 -2.19 12.34 31.32
CA ASN A 426 -1.03 12.42 30.40
C ASN A 426 0.21 11.62 30.84
N ARG A 427 0.09 10.81 31.91
CA ARG A 427 1.17 10.00 32.43
C ARG A 427 1.11 8.58 31.88
N ILE A 428 2.27 8.06 31.55
CA ILE A 428 2.48 6.66 31.15
C ILE A 428 3.27 5.90 32.22
N MET A 429 3.88 6.62 33.17
CA MET A 429 4.42 6.05 34.40
C MET A 429 3.83 6.77 35.61
N VAL A 430 3.29 6.00 36.57
CA VAL A 430 2.53 6.53 37.70
C VAL A 430 2.96 5.90 39.00
N ASN A 431 3.28 6.73 40.00
CA ASN A 431 3.43 6.29 41.39
C ASN A 431 2.06 6.36 42.09
N HIS A 432 1.55 5.20 42.51
CA HIS A 432 0.37 5.09 43.36
C HIS A 432 0.82 4.98 44.80
N ILE A 433 0.76 6.10 45.52
CA ILE A 433 1.07 6.16 46.95
C ILE A 433 -0.17 5.71 47.71
N ILE A 434 -0.06 4.60 48.43
CA ILE A 434 -1.18 4.01 49.18
C ILE A 434 -0.89 4.04 50.68
N LYS A 435 -1.95 4.22 51.48
CA LYS A 435 -1.86 4.02 52.93
C LYS A 435 -1.91 2.53 53.21
N THR A 436 -0.89 1.99 53.86
CA THR A 436 -0.81 0.57 54.17
C THR A 436 -1.05 0.29 55.64
N ASP A 437 -1.93 -0.67 55.89
CA ASP A 437 -2.02 -1.37 57.16
C ASP A 437 -1.25 -2.68 57.06
N ARG A 438 -0.27 -2.85 57.94
CA ARG A 438 0.65 -4.00 58.00
C ARG A 438 0.19 -5.04 59.04
N SER A 439 -0.89 -4.79 59.78
CA SER A 439 -1.35 -5.64 60.89
C SER A 439 -1.77 -7.05 60.45
N GLU A 440 -2.24 -7.19 59.21
CA GLU A 440 -2.65 -8.48 58.61
C GLU A 440 -1.47 -9.19 57.89
N ASP A 441 -0.31 -8.55 57.75
CA ASP A 441 0.78 -9.11 56.93
C ASP A 441 1.42 -10.34 57.57
N LEU A 442 1.54 -11.40 56.77
CA LEU A 442 2.12 -12.68 57.19
C LEU A 442 3.65 -12.62 57.36
N SER A 443 4.32 -11.62 56.77
CA SER A 443 5.77 -11.42 56.88
C SER A 443 6.19 -9.98 56.54
N GLU A 444 7.43 -9.62 56.89
CA GLU A 444 8.07 -8.35 56.47
C GLU A 444 8.33 -8.23 54.96
N LYS A 445 8.13 -9.31 54.19
CA LYS A 445 8.30 -9.38 52.74
C LYS A 445 6.98 -9.42 51.97
N THR A 446 5.85 -9.40 52.67
CA THR A 446 4.50 -9.32 52.09
C THR A 446 3.85 -7.99 52.44
N ASN A 447 2.94 -7.51 51.59
CA ASN A 447 2.11 -6.34 51.82
C ASN A 447 0.72 -6.57 51.20
N ILE A 448 -0.25 -6.90 52.05
CA ILE A 448 -1.65 -7.20 51.66
C ILE A 448 -2.35 -5.94 51.15
N SER A 449 -2.04 -4.77 51.72
CA SER A 449 -2.61 -3.50 51.28
C SER A 449 -2.24 -3.20 49.82
N GLU A 450 -0.97 -3.42 49.44
CA GLU A 450 -0.51 -3.33 48.05
C GLU A 450 -1.22 -4.34 47.15
N ALA A 451 -1.32 -5.61 47.57
CA ALA A 451 -1.96 -6.66 46.78
C ALA A 451 -3.44 -6.37 46.48
N LYS A 452 -4.20 -5.97 47.51
CA LYS A 452 -5.61 -5.55 47.38
C LYS A 452 -5.76 -4.35 46.42
N TYR A 453 -4.87 -3.36 46.54
CA TYR A 453 -4.88 -2.19 45.65
C TYR A 453 -4.56 -2.57 44.19
N ILE A 454 -3.55 -3.41 43.98
CA ILE A 454 -3.15 -3.87 42.65
C ILE A 454 -4.29 -4.65 41.98
N ALA A 455 -4.96 -5.54 42.70
CA ALA A 455 -6.13 -6.26 42.17
C ALA A 455 -7.25 -5.30 41.73
N LYS A 456 -7.46 -4.20 42.46
CA LYS A 456 -8.40 -3.15 42.04
C LYS A 456 -7.90 -2.38 40.81
N LEU A 457 -6.61 -2.01 40.79
CA LEU A 457 -6.00 -1.30 39.65
C LEU A 457 -6.08 -2.12 38.36
N ILE A 458 -5.87 -3.44 38.43
CA ILE A 458 -6.01 -4.34 37.28
C ILE A 458 -7.45 -4.30 36.75
N LYS A 459 -8.46 -4.35 37.63
CA LYS A 459 -9.87 -4.25 37.21
C LYS A 459 -10.17 -2.89 36.56
N ASP A 460 -9.65 -1.80 37.12
CA ASP A 460 -9.76 -0.46 36.52
C ASP A 460 -9.15 -0.46 35.10
N LEU A 461 -7.96 -1.02 34.92
CA LEU A 461 -7.28 -1.11 33.62
C LEU A 461 -8.01 -2.03 32.63
N GLN A 462 -8.54 -3.16 33.08
CA GLN A 462 -9.33 -4.08 32.24
C GLN A 462 -10.66 -3.46 31.82
N SER A 463 -11.20 -2.51 32.59
CA SER A 463 -12.45 -1.79 32.27
C SER A 463 -12.27 -0.60 31.33
N ASP A 464 -11.06 -0.05 31.21
CA ASP A 464 -10.76 1.07 30.32
C ASP A 464 -10.56 0.58 28.87
N GLU A 465 -11.32 1.16 27.93
CA GLU A 465 -11.24 0.86 26.50
C GLU A 465 -9.82 0.93 25.93
N LYS A 466 -8.95 1.80 26.46
CA LYS A 466 -7.56 1.95 26.01
C LYS A 466 -6.68 0.76 26.41
N THR A 467 -6.99 0.11 27.53
CA THR A 467 -6.13 -0.89 28.17
C THR A 467 -6.75 -2.29 28.26
N LYS A 468 -8.05 -2.46 27.99
CA LYS A 468 -8.78 -3.75 28.14
C LYS A 468 -8.16 -4.95 27.42
N ASN A 469 -7.52 -4.72 26.26
CA ASN A 469 -6.91 -5.76 25.43
C ASN A 469 -5.38 -5.80 25.55
N LYS A 470 -4.81 -5.13 26.57
CA LYS A 470 -3.37 -5.02 26.77
C LYS A 470 -2.90 -6.09 27.73
N SER A 471 -1.74 -6.66 27.45
CA SER A 471 -1.11 -7.66 28.30
C SER A 471 -0.54 -7.00 29.57
N ILE A 472 -0.84 -7.58 30.74
CA ILE A 472 -0.43 -7.04 32.04
C ILE A 472 0.48 -8.04 32.76
N ALA A 473 1.51 -7.54 33.44
CA ALA A 473 2.20 -8.30 34.49
C ALA A 473 2.35 -7.50 35.78
N VAL A 474 2.36 -8.22 36.89
CA VAL A 474 2.66 -7.70 38.22
C VAL A 474 4.01 -8.27 38.69
N LEU A 475 4.94 -7.37 39.01
CA LEU A 475 6.30 -7.71 39.38
C LEU A 475 6.63 -7.25 40.80
N THR A 476 7.41 -8.07 41.50
CA THR A 476 7.91 -7.77 42.84
C THR A 476 9.32 -8.33 43.04
N PHE A 477 9.98 -7.94 44.13
CA PHE A 477 11.32 -8.42 44.50
C PHE A 477 11.29 -9.60 45.46
N PHE A 478 10.12 -9.98 45.99
CA PHE A 478 9.98 -11.04 46.99
C PHE A 478 9.07 -12.16 46.51
N ASN A 479 9.52 -13.41 46.65
CA ASN A 479 8.72 -14.59 46.30
C ASN A 479 7.43 -14.64 47.12
N GLU A 480 7.51 -14.33 48.42
CA GLU A 480 6.37 -14.32 49.33
C GLU A 480 5.27 -13.34 48.87
N GLN A 481 5.67 -12.16 48.36
CA GLN A 481 4.73 -11.20 47.78
C GLN A 481 4.18 -11.67 46.43
N ALA A 482 4.98 -12.33 45.60
CA ALA A 482 4.51 -12.88 44.32
C ALA A 482 3.39 -13.91 44.54
N TYR A 483 3.55 -14.82 45.51
CA TYR A 483 2.51 -15.78 45.86
C TYR A 483 1.23 -15.09 46.37
N LEU A 484 1.36 -14.10 47.24
CA LEU A 484 0.21 -13.34 47.75
C LEU A 484 -0.53 -12.61 46.62
N LEU A 485 0.21 -12.01 45.68
CA LEU A 485 -0.36 -11.32 44.52
C LEU A 485 -1.08 -12.29 43.59
N GLU A 486 -0.50 -13.46 43.33
CA GLU A 486 -1.09 -14.51 42.49
C GLU A 486 -2.43 -14.98 43.08
N GLU A 487 -2.46 -15.25 44.39
CA GLU A 487 -3.69 -15.63 45.11
C GLU A 487 -4.74 -14.49 45.14
N THR A 488 -4.31 -13.25 45.36
CA THR A 488 -5.22 -12.10 45.48
C THR A 488 -5.82 -11.68 44.13
N ILE A 489 -5.06 -11.79 43.04
CA ILE A 489 -5.49 -11.39 41.71
C ILE A 489 -6.38 -12.47 41.08
N ALA A 490 -6.02 -13.74 41.23
CA ALA A 490 -6.79 -14.90 40.77
C ALA A 490 -7.23 -14.82 39.27
N ASP A 491 -6.37 -14.30 38.40
CA ASP A 491 -6.57 -14.24 36.94
C ASP A 491 -5.34 -14.82 36.23
N GLU A 492 -5.50 -16.00 35.61
CA GLU A 492 -4.42 -16.73 34.93
C GLU A 492 -3.87 -15.99 33.70
N ASN A 493 -4.58 -14.99 33.17
CA ASN A 493 -4.10 -14.18 32.05
C ASN A 493 -3.09 -13.10 32.50
N ILE A 494 -3.03 -12.80 33.80
CA ILE A 494 -2.11 -11.83 34.37
C ILE A 494 -0.86 -12.55 34.85
N LYS A 495 0.29 -12.20 34.29
CA LYS A 495 1.55 -12.77 34.76
C LYS A 495 1.95 -12.13 36.09
N VAL A 496 2.01 -12.92 37.15
CA VAL A 496 2.54 -12.51 38.45
C VAL A 496 3.87 -13.23 38.67
N SER A 497 4.95 -12.50 38.92
CA SER A 497 6.25 -13.12 39.19
C SER A 497 7.18 -12.20 39.96
N THR A 498 8.29 -12.77 40.46
CA THR A 498 9.45 -11.94 40.78
C THR A 498 10.10 -11.38 39.51
N ILE A 499 11.03 -10.45 39.67
CA ILE A 499 11.78 -9.84 38.57
C ILE A 499 12.63 -10.87 37.81
N GLU A 500 13.12 -11.92 38.46
CA GLU A 500 13.78 -13.03 37.80
C GLU A 500 12.85 -13.75 36.80
N GLY A 501 11.54 -13.82 37.10
CA GLY A 501 10.55 -14.56 36.32
C GLY A 501 10.06 -13.88 35.03
N ILE A 502 10.37 -12.60 34.83
CA ILE A 502 9.98 -11.82 33.63
C ILE A 502 11.11 -11.74 32.58
N GLN A 503 12.25 -12.35 32.83
CA GLN A 503 13.40 -12.30 31.93
C GLN A 503 13.05 -12.88 30.55
N GLY A 504 13.43 -12.19 29.48
CA GLY A 504 13.05 -12.53 28.10
C GLY A 504 11.57 -12.32 27.77
N ASP A 505 10.74 -11.91 28.73
CA ASP A 505 9.31 -11.64 28.56
C ASP A 505 9.03 -10.14 28.60
N GLU A 506 7.95 -9.72 27.95
CA GLU A 506 7.55 -8.32 27.83
C GLU A 506 6.02 -8.19 27.88
N ARG A 507 5.53 -7.10 28.46
CA ARG A 507 4.09 -6.82 28.57
C ARG A 507 3.79 -5.39 28.18
N ASP A 508 2.57 -5.16 27.75
CA ASP A 508 2.10 -3.81 27.43
C ASP A 508 2.10 -2.92 28.67
N ILE A 509 1.67 -3.49 29.80
CA ILE A 509 1.58 -2.79 31.09
C ILE A 509 2.31 -3.60 32.17
N ILE A 510 3.16 -2.94 32.95
CA ILE A 510 3.82 -3.52 34.12
C ILE A 510 3.38 -2.78 35.38
N ILE A 511 3.00 -3.55 36.41
CA ILE A 511 2.66 -3.04 37.74
C ILE A 511 3.71 -3.56 38.73
N TYR A 512 4.37 -2.67 39.47
CA TYR A 512 5.33 -3.03 40.51
C TYR A 512 4.70 -2.98 41.90
N SER A 513 4.96 -4.00 42.70
CA SER A 513 4.75 -4.01 44.15
C SER A 513 6.10 -4.02 44.84
N PHE A 514 6.37 -2.99 45.64
CA PHE A 514 7.65 -2.83 46.32
C PHE A 514 7.62 -3.14 47.82
N VAL A 515 6.47 -3.41 48.44
CA VAL A 515 6.32 -3.91 49.81
C VAL A 515 6.80 -2.98 50.95
N ILE A 516 7.84 -2.15 50.76
CA ILE A 516 8.43 -1.28 51.79
C ILE A 516 7.40 -0.28 52.27
N SER A 517 7.20 -0.28 53.59
CA SER A 517 6.36 0.66 54.33
C SER A 517 7.12 1.47 55.39
N ASP A 518 8.40 1.22 55.61
CA ASP A 518 9.24 1.94 56.57
C ASP A 518 10.71 2.09 56.11
N ILE A 519 11.43 3.06 56.69
CA ILE A 519 12.83 3.36 56.37
C ILE A 519 13.76 2.22 56.81
N ASP A 520 13.41 1.51 57.89
CA ASP A 520 14.19 0.39 58.43
C ASP A 520 14.24 -0.82 57.48
N GLY A 521 13.31 -0.90 56.54
CA GLY A 521 13.30 -1.88 55.45
C GLY A 521 14.47 -1.78 54.47
N LYS A 522 15.28 -0.71 54.52
CA LYS A 522 16.49 -0.55 53.70
C LYS A 522 17.41 -1.77 53.72
N LYS A 523 17.65 -2.35 54.91
CA LYS A 523 18.59 -3.49 55.08
C LYS A 523 18.17 -4.73 54.28
N ARG A 524 16.87 -4.94 54.09
CA ARG A 524 16.31 -6.08 53.34
C ARG A 524 16.51 -5.92 51.82
N TYR A 525 16.61 -4.67 51.35
CA TYR A 525 16.71 -4.32 49.94
C TYR A 525 18.14 -4.12 49.42
N ILE A 526 19.11 -3.79 50.28
CA ILE A 526 20.52 -3.65 49.88
C ILE A 526 21.03 -4.89 49.09
N PRO A 527 20.75 -6.14 49.50
CA PRO A 527 21.18 -7.32 48.74
C PRO A 527 20.46 -7.52 47.39
N LEU A 528 19.34 -6.84 47.16
CA LEU A 528 18.51 -6.98 45.96
C LEU A 528 18.70 -5.82 44.99
N THR A 529 18.83 -4.60 45.52
CA THR A 529 18.79 -3.34 44.76
C THR A 529 19.73 -2.27 45.31
N GLY A 530 20.68 -2.61 46.18
CA GLY A 530 21.66 -1.67 46.73
C GLY A 530 22.60 -1.11 45.67
N GLU A 531 22.92 0.19 45.79
CA GLU A 531 23.83 0.92 44.88
C GLU A 531 25.32 0.71 45.22
N GLN A 532 25.61 0.24 46.43
CA GLN A 532 26.97 0.13 46.99
C GLN A 532 27.33 -1.34 47.31
N GLY A 533 28.62 -1.68 47.17
CA GLY A 533 29.18 -3.02 47.42
C GLY A 533 29.78 -3.65 46.15
N GLU A 534 31.11 -3.82 46.10
CA GLU A 534 31.88 -4.19 44.90
C GLU A 534 31.44 -5.52 44.25
N ILE A 535 31.03 -6.51 45.07
CA ILE A 535 30.61 -7.83 44.61
C ILE A 535 29.18 -7.82 44.04
N ASN A 536 28.25 -7.09 44.67
CA ASN A 536 26.82 -7.13 44.35
C ASN A 536 26.36 -6.00 43.40
N LYS A 537 27.14 -4.94 43.21
CA LYS A 537 26.76 -3.76 42.43
C LYS A 537 26.30 -4.08 41.01
N GLY A 538 27.13 -4.78 40.23
CA GLY A 538 26.80 -5.11 38.83
C GLY A 538 25.64 -6.11 38.69
N LEU A 539 25.38 -6.92 39.72
CA LEU A 539 24.30 -7.89 39.70
C LEU A 539 22.95 -7.24 40.02
N ASN A 540 22.94 -6.37 41.02
CA ASN A 540 21.78 -5.54 41.35
C ASN A 540 21.44 -4.59 40.20
N GLU A 541 22.45 -3.98 39.56
CA GLU A 541 22.27 -3.15 38.37
C GLU A 541 21.60 -3.95 37.23
N GLY A 542 22.07 -5.18 36.95
CA GLY A 542 21.45 -6.06 35.96
C GLY A 542 20.00 -6.42 36.27
N ARG A 543 19.69 -6.74 37.54
CA ARG A 543 18.30 -7.02 38.00
C ARG A 543 17.38 -5.83 37.79
N ILE A 544 17.84 -4.64 38.15
CA ILE A 544 17.11 -3.39 38.00
C ILE A 544 16.89 -3.04 36.53
N ASN A 545 17.92 -3.19 35.70
CA ASN A 545 17.83 -3.00 34.25
C ASN A 545 16.76 -3.90 33.65
N VAL A 546 16.78 -5.19 34.00
CA VAL A 546 15.76 -6.14 33.54
C VAL A 546 14.40 -5.70 34.02
N ALA A 547 14.20 -5.50 35.32
CA ALA A 547 12.92 -5.09 35.90
C ALA A 547 12.30 -3.92 35.12
N PHE A 548 12.99 -2.78 35.08
CA PHE A 548 12.44 -1.52 34.62
C PHE A 548 12.42 -1.33 33.09
N SER A 549 12.81 -2.35 32.31
CA SER A 549 12.79 -2.33 30.83
C SER A 549 11.76 -3.28 30.19
N ARG A 550 10.88 -3.92 30.97
CA ARG A 550 9.92 -4.92 30.48
C ARG A 550 8.60 -4.36 29.92
N SER A 551 8.23 -3.14 30.29
CA SER A 551 6.99 -2.52 29.82
C SER A 551 7.14 -1.95 28.41
N LYS A 552 6.11 -2.13 27.57
CA LYS A 552 6.02 -1.52 26.24
C LYS A 552 5.34 -0.16 26.25
N LEU A 553 4.22 -0.01 26.98
CA LEU A 553 3.31 1.13 26.84
C LEU A 553 3.08 1.92 28.13
N GLN A 554 3.04 1.25 29.29
CA GLN A 554 2.63 1.88 30.54
C GLN A 554 3.23 1.19 31.79
N VAL A 555 3.53 1.96 32.84
CA VAL A 555 4.07 1.48 34.11
C VAL A 555 3.27 2.02 35.29
N HIS A 556 3.01 1.16 36.27
CA HIS A 556 2.45 1.54 37.56
C HIS A 556 3.35 1.08 38.71
N CYS A 557 3.72 2.00 39.58
CA CYS A 557 4.51 1.75 40.78
C CYS A 557 3.59 1.87 41.99
N VAL A 558 3.21 0.76 42.62
CA VAL A 558 2.41 0.79 43.85
C VAL A 558 3.36 0.78 45.03
N THR A 559 3.28 1.82 45.86
CA THR A 559 4.23 2.08 46.94
C THR A 559 3.52 2.60 48.18
N SER A 560 4.04 2.21 49.34
CA SER A 560 3.49 2.60 50.64
C SER A 560 4.06 3.94 51.16
N LEU A 561 5.17 4.41 50.58
CA LEU A 561 5.86 5.65 50.96
C LEU A 561 6.00 6.58 49.75
N PRO A 562 5.88 7.91 49.91
CA PRO A 562 6.20 8.85 48.84
C PRO A 562 7.69 8.74 48.46
N PRO A 563 8.08 8.91 47.19
CA PRO A 563 9.45 8.64 46.72
C PRO A 563 10.55 9.36 47.51
N LYS A 564 10.28 10.57 48.02
CA LYS A 564 11.24 11.34 48.84
C LYS A 564 11.56 10.67 50.18
N GLU A 565 10.62 9.93 50.76
CA GLU A 565 10.76 9.23 52.05
C GLU A 565 11.38 7.84 51.89
N TRP A 566 11.57 7.36 50.66
CA TRP A 566 12.27 6.10 50.43
C TRP A 566 13.74 6.20 50.89
N PRO A 567 14.31 5.10 51.40
CA PRO A 567 15.70 5.10 51.87
C PRO A 567 16.69 5.34 50.72
N ASP A 568 17.74 6.12 50.97
CA ASP A 568 18.80 6.38 49.98
C ASP A 568 19.69 5.16 49.72
N GLY A 569 20.37 5.14 48.57
CA GLY A 569 21.36 4.12 48.21
C GLY A 569 20.75 2.80 47.72
N ILE A 570 19.48 2.82 47.32
CA ILE A 570 18.81 1.74 46.61
C ILE A 570 18.22 2.24 45.29
N TRP A 571 18.37 1.44 44.24
CA TRP A 571 17.91 1.76 42.89
C TRP A 571 16.41 2.05 42.77
N ILE A 572 15.60 1.45 43.65
CA ILE A 572 14.14 1.65 43.64
C ILE A 572 13.79 3.11 43.91
N LYS A 573 14.47 3.79 44.86
CA LYS A 573 14.23 5.21 45.13
C LYS A 573 14.45 6.05 43.88
N ARG A 574 15.61 5.88 43.23
CA ARG A 574 15.94 6.58 41.98
C ARG A 574 14.90 6.34 40.90
N TYR A 575 14.40 5.11 40.79
CA TYR A 575 13.36 4.78 39.81
C TYR A 575 12.04 5.47 40.11
N LEU A 576 11.61 5.48 41.37
CA LEU A 576 10.39 6.18 41.78
C LEU A 576 10.49 7.70 41.54
N GLU A 577 11.63 8.32 41.85
CA GLU A 577 11.90 9.74 41.55
C GLU A 577 11.93 10.01 40.04
N TYR A 578 12.52 9.09 39.27
CA TYR A 578 12.53 9.15 37.81
C TYR A 578 11.10 9.06 37.23
N VAL A 579 10.25 8.19 37.79
CA VAL A 579 8.83 8.07 37.41
C VAL A 579 8.07 9.36 37.71
N GLU A 580 8.34 10.07 38.81
CA GLU A 580 7.74 11.39 39.08
C GLU A 580 8.18 12.42 38.04
N LYS A 581 9.49 12.48 37.74
CA LYS A 581 10.07 13.48 36.84
C LYS A 581 9.73 13.28 35.36
N ASN A 582 9.77 12.03 34.88
CA ASN A 582 9.74 11.70 33.45
C ASN A 582 8.52 10.85 33.05
N GLY A 583 7.60 10.54 33.98
CA GLY A 583 6.43 9.71 33.71
C GLY A 583 5.31 10.37 32.91
N GLU A 584 5.40 11.68 32.70
CA GLU A 584 4.48 12.45 31.87
C GLU A 584 5.03 12.57 30.46
N VAL A 585 4.18 12.29 29.46
CA VAL A 585 4.57 12.44 28.06
C VAL A 585 4.31 13.87 27.63
N ASN A 586 5.39 14.64 27.49
CA ASN A 586 5.33 15.99 26.93
C ASN A 586 5.39 15.93 25.40
N PHE A 587 4.25 15.66 24.76
CA PHE A 587 4.02 16.05 23.37
C PHE A 587 3.40 17.46 23.29
N TYR A 588 3.09 18.13 24.40
CA TYR A 588 2.38 19.42 24.40
C TYR A 588 3.27 20.65 24.18
N ASP A 589 4.40 20.54 23.47
CA ASP A 589 5.07 21.78 23.06
C ASP A 589 4.19 22.44 21.98
N GLN A 590 3.36 23.39 22.41
CA GLN A 590 2.38 24.12 21.61
C GLN A 590 3.05 25.11 20.66
N GLN A 591 4.38 25.16 20.61
CA GLN A 591 5.10 25.99 19.66
C GLN A 591 5.14 25.27 18.31
N ILE A 592 4.30 25.76 17.41
CA ILE A 592 4.43 25.51 15.97
C ILE A 592 5.87 25.87 15.59
N LYS A 593 6.61 24.88 15.11
CA LYS A 593 7.96 25.10 14.56
C LYS A 593 7.83 25.79 13.19
N PRO A 594 8.88 26.44 12.65
CA PRO A 594 8.84 26.92 11.27
C PRO A 594 8.47 25.81 10.28
N PHE A 595 7.58 26.10 9.33
CA PHE A 595 7.23 25.17 8.25
C PHE A 595 8.33 25.17 7.18
N ASP A 596 8.57 24.02 6.55
CA ASP A 596 9.59 23.91 5.51
C ASP A 596 9.01 24.34 4.14
N SER A 597 7.68 24.46 4.01
CA SER A 597 7.02 24.91 2.79
C SER A 597 5.67 25.59 3.01
N TYR A 598 5.24 26.40 2.03
CA TYR A 598 3.89 26.99 2.01
C TYR A 598 2.79 25.92 1.94
N PHE A 599 3.10 24.77 1.32
CA PHE A 599 2.21 23.63 1.26
C PHE A 599 1.91 23.06 2.65
N GLU A 600 2.95 22.83 3.46
CA GLU A 600 2.78 22.41 4.85
C GLU A 600 2.00 23.43 5.67
N GLU A 601 2.29 24.72 5.50
CA GLU A 601 1.59 25.80 6.20
C GLU A 601 0.08 25.80 5.86
N GLU A 602 -0.28 25.73 4.58
CA GLU A 602 -1.68 25.68 4.14
C GLU A 602 -2.38 24.42 4.67
N PHE A 603 -1.71 23.26 4.62
CA PHE A 603 -2.20 22.01 5.18
C PHE A 603 -2.48 22.13 6.68
N TYR A 604 -1.55 22.70 7.44
CA TYR A 604 -1.71 22.89 8.88
C TYR A 604 -2.98 23.69 9.22
N TYR A 605 -3.18 24.85 8.60
CA TYR A 605 -4.36 25.67 8.85
C TYR A 605 -5.65 25.00 8.41
N PHE A 606 -5.62 24.30 7.27
CA PHE A 606 -6.77 23.53 6.78
C PHE A 606 -7.18 22.42 7.76
N ILE A 607 -6.24 21.58 8.18
CA ILE A 607 -6.50 20.49 9.12
C ILE A 607 -6.93 21.04 10.48
N ARG A 608 -6.29 22.12 10.97
CA ARG A 608 -6.62 22.75 12.25
C ARG A 608 -8.06 23.27 12.30
N THR A 609 -8.57 23.75 11.16
CA THR A 609 -9.94 24.27 11.03
C THR A 609 -10.97 23.16 10.91
N ASN A 610 -10.63 22.05 10.24
CA ASN A 610 -11.58 21.00 9.85
C ASN A 610 -11.56 19.75 10.76
N LEU A 611 -10.48 19.52 11.52
CA LEU A 611 -10.46 18.53 12.59
C LEU A 611 -10.99 19.12 13.90
N GLY A 612 -11.72 18.29 14.66
CA GLY A 612 -12.28 18.67 15.96
C GLY A 612 -11.19 18.93 17.01
N LYS A 613 -11.58 19.55 18.13
CA LYS A 613 -10.67 19.86 19.26
C LYS A 613 -10.06 18.62 19.92
N ASP A 614 -10.57 17.44 19.61
CA ASP A 614 -10.10 16.14 20.12
C ASP A 614 -8.80 15.67 19.43
N TYR A 615 -8.35 16.35 18.38
CA TYR A 615 -7.12 16.06 17.67
C TYR A 615 -6.02 17.07 18.03
N ILE A 616 -4.82 16.54 18.27
CA ILE A 616 -3.59 17.30 18.47
C ILE A 616 -2.79 17.22 17.18
N ILE A 617 -2.35 18.37 16.67
CA ILE A 617 -1.57 18.48 15.44
C ILE A 617 -0.23 19.08 15.82
N GLN A 618 0.86 18.45 15.41
CA GLN A 618 2.21 18.92 15.65
C GLN A 618 2.98 18.87 14.35
N ASN A 619 3.73 19.91 14.05
CA ASN A 619 4.61 19.92 12.90
C ASN A 619 6.06 19.61 13.32
N GLN A 620 6.83 19.07 12.38
CA GLN A 620 8.27 18.94 12.51
C GLN A 620 8.68 18.10 13.75
N VAL A 621 8.03 16.95 13.86
CA VAL A 621 8.17 16.01 14.98
C VAL A 621 9.39 15.13 14.76
N GLU A 622 10.31 15.15 15.71
CA GLU A 622 11.50 14.31 15.64
C GLU A 622 11.19 12.88 16.12
N SER A 623 11.51 11.89 15.29
CA SER A 623 11.47 10.48 15.64
C SER A 623 12.57 9.73 14.91
N CYS A 624 13.24 8.81 15.60
CA CYS A 624 14.28 7.97 15.00
C CYS A 624 15.47 8.73 14.40
N GLY A 625 15.74 9.97 14.87
CA GLY A 625 16.73 10.86 14.27
C GLY A 625 16.28 11.52 12.96
N PHE A 626 15.01 11.33 12.56
CA PHE A 626 14.38 11.95 11.40
C PHE A 626 13.29 12.93 11.83
N LYS A 627 12.93 13.83 10.94
CA LYS A 627 11.87 14.83 11.10
C LYS A 627 10.64 14.34 10.32
N LEU A 628 9.48 14.28 10.98
CA LEU A 628 8.17 14.04 10.37
C LEU A 628 7.50 15.40 10.14
N ASP A 629 6.95 15.65 8.96
CA ASP A 629 6.33 16.94 8.62
C ASP A 629 5.20 17.26 9.59
N PHE A 630 4.29 16.29 9.79
CA PHE A 630 3.25 16.39 10.82
C PHE A 630 2.97 15.06 11.54
N VAL A 631 2.54 15.18 12.79
CA VAL A 631 1.90 14.09 13.53
C VAL A 631 0.54 14.57 14.01
N ILE A 632 -0.50 13.84 13.62
CA ILE A 632 -1.85 14.01 14.14
C ILE A 632 -2.08 12.94 15.19
N THR A 633 -2.47 13.32 16.40
CA THR A 633 -2.72 12.41 17.52
C THR A 633 -4.14 12.57 18.01
N ASN A 634 -4.83 11.44 18.26
CA ASN A 634 -6.11 11.43 18.99
C ASN A 634 -5.88 10.83 20.39
N PRO A 635 -5.78 11.65 21.46
CA PRO A 635 -5.47 11.17 22.81
C PRO A 635 -6.54 10.23 23.39
N SER A 636 -7.79 10.36 22.95
CA SER A 636 -8.88 9.47 23.38
C SER A 636 -8.70 8.06 22.84
N LYS A 637 -8.10 7.92 21.66
CA LYS A 637 -7.83 6.64 20.99
C LYS A 637 -6.43 6.09 21.26
N GLY A 638 -5.50 6.93 21.72
CA GLY A 638 -4.10 6.54 21.92
C GLY A 638 -3.40 6.16 20.62
N LEU A 639 -3.80 6.80 19.51
CA LEU A 639 -3.24 6.57 18.17
C LEU A 639 -2.64 7.87 17.64
N SER A 640 -1.62 7.72 16.80
CA SER A 640 -0.99 8.81 16.07
C SER A 640 -0.84 8.43 14.59
N LEU A 641 -0.91 9.42 13.72
CA LEU A 641 -0.75 9.30 12.27
C LEU A 641 0.32 10.31 11.83
N ALA A 642 1.37 9.82 11.18
CA ALA A 642 2.37 10.68 10.54
C ALA A 642 1.83 11.13 9.18
N ILE A 643 1.84 12.43 8.92
CA ILE A 643 1.54 13.00 7.60
C ILE A 643 2.83 13.51 6.99
N GLU A 644 3.07 13.14 5.75
CA GLU A 644 4.18 13.63 4.94
C GLU A 644 3.62 14.43 3.77
N CYS A 645 4.08 15.67 3.63
CA CYS A 645 3.66 16.62 2.62
C CYS A 645 4.68 16.60 1.46
N ASP A 646 4.45 15.70 0.50
CA ASP A 646 5.34 15.51 -0.66
C ASP A 646 5.16 16.65 -1.67
N GLY A 647 5.96 17.71 -1.54
CA GLY A 647 5.90 18.93 -2.36
C GLY A 647 7.18 19.29 -3.12
N PRO A 648 7.13 20.30 -4.01
CA PRO A 648 8.25 20.68 -4.89
C PRO A 648 9.50 21.21 -4.15
N THR A 649 9.38 21.60 -2.88
CA THR A 649 10.50 22.00 -2.02
C THR A 649 11.32 20.84 -1.48
N HIS A 650 10.96 19.57 -1.76
CA HIS A 650 11.79 18.39 -1.42
C HIS A 650 13.15 18.32 -2.16
N PHE A 651 13.57 19.37 -2.87
CA PHE A 651 14.73 19.35 -3.75
C PHE A 651 15.77 20.46 -3.53
N GLU A 652 15.54 21.45 -2.65
CA GLU A 652 16.41 22.64 -2.63
C GLU A 652 17.29 22.86 -1.40
N ASP A 653 17.09 22.17 -0.27
CA ASP A 653 17.96 22.36 0.90
C ASP A 653 18.75 21.09 1.31
N GLU A 654 20.06 21.33 1.43
CA GLU A 654 21.18 20.46 1.83
C GLU A 654 21.79 19.54 0.75
N GLY A 655 22.88 20.04 0.17
CA GLY A 655 23.70 19.30 -0.78
C GLY A 655 24.22 17.98 -0.23
N SER A 656 23.73 16.87 -0.76
CA SER A 656 24.49 15.64 -0.98
C SER A 656 23.73 14.73 -1.94
N ASP A 657 24.46 14.11 -2.86
CA ASP A 657 23.93 13.10 -3.77
C ASP A 657 23.21 11.96 -3.01
N ILE A 658 22.04 11.54 -3.54
CA ILE A 658 21.26 10.30 -3.26
C ILE A 658 20.11 10.44 -2.23
N TYR A 659 18.88 10.70 -2.72
CA TYR A 659 17.65 10.85 -1.88
C TYR A 659 16.60 9.73 -1.95
N VAL A 660 16.54 8.88 -2.99
CA VAL A 660 15.41 7.90 -3.10
C VAL A 660 15.60 6.64 -2.24
N SER A 661 16.84 6.15 -2.08
CA SER A 661 17.11 4.99 -1.21
C SER A 661 17.06 5.35 0.27
N SER A 662 17.49 6.57 0.63
CA SER A 662 17.46 7.08 1.99
C SER A 662 16.04 7.34 2.48
N ASP A 663 15.11 7.81 1.64
CA ASP A 663 13.72 8.03 2.04
C ASP A 663 12.92 6.74 2.21
N ILE A 664 13.15 5.72 1.37
CA ILE A 664 12.54 4.39 1.57
C ILE A 664 13.09 3.74 2.84
N GLU A 665 14.39 3.91 3.12
CA GLU A 665 15.02 3.42 4.34
C GLU A 665 14.52 4.18 5.58
N ARG A 666 14.44 5.51 5.52
CA ARG A 666 13.84 6.42 6.51
C ARG A 666 12.43 5.97 6.87
N GLN A 667 11.56 5.89 5.87
CA GLN A 667 10.18 5.46 6.07
C GLN A 667 10.14 4.03 6.62
N SER A 668 10.98 3.12 6.12
CA SER A 668 11.02 1.75 6.65
C SER A 668 11.51 1.68 8.10
N ILE A 669 12.35 2.60 8.57
CA ILE A 669 12.79 2.70 9.97
C ILE A 669 11.63 3.22 10.82
N LEU A 670 10.96 4.28 10.38
CA LEU A 670 9.83 4.90 11.08
C LEU A 670 8.60 3.97 11.13
N GLU A 671 8.30 3.22 10.07
CA GLU A 671 7.24 2.19 10.08
C GLU A 671 7.56 1.05 11.06
N LYS A 672 8.83 0.64 11.17
CA LYS A 672 9.28 -0.32 12.20
C LYS A 672 9.18 0.26 13.61
N ALA A 673 9.28 1.58 13.76
CA ALA A 673 9.01 2.29 15.02
C ALA A 673 7.54 2.23 15.45
N GLY A 674 6.65 1.86 14.51
CA GLY A 674 5.21 1.85 14.71
C GLY A 674 4.50 3.07 14.13
N TRP A 675 5.18 3.94 13.39
CA TRP A 675 4.51 5.01 12.66
C TRP A 675 3.67 4.47 11.51
N VAL A 676 2.47 5.02 11.37
CA VAL A 676 1.64 4.86 10.19
C VAL A 676 1.71 6.16 9.40
N PHE A 677 2.01 6.06 8.11
CA PHE A 677 2.16 7.20 7.22
C PHE A 677 0.91 7.43 6.37
N TYR A 678 0.57 8.69 6.19
CA TYR A 678 -0.33 9.18 5.16
C TYR A 678 0.45 10.23 4.34
N ARG A 679 0.70 9.93 3.07
CA ARG A 679 1.40 10.85 2.17
C ARG A 679 0.40 11.71 1.42
N LEU A 680 0.61 13.02 1.44
CA LEU A 680 -0.19 14.00 0.73
C LEU A 680 0.69 14.62 -0.36
N LEU A 681 0.36 14.36 -1.63
CA LEU A 681 1.06 14.97 -2.75
C LEU A 681 0.62 16.41 -2.96
N TYR A 682 1.57 17.30 -3.23
CA TYR A 682 1.27 18.68 -3.62
C TYR A 682 0.35 18.75 -4.84
N SER A 683 0.53 17.86 -5.83
CA SER A 683 -0.34 17.78 -7.01
C SER A 683 -1.79 17.37 -6.69
N GLU A 684 -2.01 16.60 -5.63
CA GLU A 684 -3.35 16.24 -5.14
C GLU A 684 -3.95 17.37 -4.30
N TRP A 685 -3.10 18.15 -3.63
CA TRP A 685 -3.50 19.28 -2.79
C TRP A 685 -3.98 20.51 -3.56
N ILE A 686 -3.37 20.78 -4.73
CA ILE A 686 -3.74 21.91 -5.61
C ILE A 686 -5.03 21.66 -6.41
N ASN A 687 -5.52 20.42 -6.51
CA ASN A 687 -6.69 20.05 -7.30
C ASN A 687 -7.97 19.98 -6.44
N GLU A 688 -8.88 20.96 -6.60
CA GLU A 688 -10.29 21.07 -6.10
C GLU A 688 -10.60 20.73 -4.60
N ASP A 689 -11.60 21.41 -4.01
CA ASP A 689 -12.05 21.22 -2.62
C ASP A 689 -12.48 19.77 -2.27
N ALA A 690 -12.93 19.00 -3.27
CA ALA A 690 -13.31 17.60 -3.10
C ALA A 690 -12.13 16.70 -2.67
N SER A 691 -10.90 16.99 -3.13
CA SER A 691 -9.69 16.26 -2.74
C SER A 691 -9.37 16.48 -1.26
N ARG A 692 -9.47 17.74 -0.80
CA ARG A 692 -9.18 18.15 0.59
C ARG A 692 -10.17 17.57 1.60
N THR A 693 -11.43 17.43 1.20
CA THR A 693 -12.47 16.80 2.02
C THR A 693 -12.18 15.31 2.20
N GLY A 694 -11.71 14.63 1.15
CA GLY A 694 -11.25 13.24 1.21
C GLY A 694 -10.11 13.01 2.20
N VAL A 695 -9.14 13.92 2.28
CA VAL A 695 -8.04 13.85 3.25
C VAL A 695 -8.55 13.86 4.69
N ILE A 696 -9.53 14.72 5.01
CA ILE A 696 -10.14 14.77 6.35
C ILE A 696 -10.85 13.47 6.68
N ASP A 697 -11.62 12.95 5.73
CA ASP A 697 -12.36 11.70 5.91
C ASP A 697 -11.42 10.52 6.12
N ASP A 698 -10.31 10.45 5.38
CA ASP A 698 -9.29 9.41 5.54
C ASP A 698 -8.61 9.50 6.91
N ILE A 699 -8.20 10.71 7.34
CA ILE A 699 -7.62 10.92 8.67
C ILE A 699 -8.61 10.49 9.76
N LYS A 700 -9.89 10.89 9.68
CA LYS A 700 -10.92 10.49 10.67
C LYS A 700 -11.16 8.97 10.65
N ASP A 701 -11.25 8.37 9.47
CA ASP A 701 -11.42 6.92 9.31
C ASP A 701 -10.26 6.15 9.94
N TYR A 702 -9.01 6.65 9.90
CA TYR A 702 -7.87 6.06 10.62
C TYR A 702 -8.14 5.96 12.12
N PHE A 703 -8.58 7.04 12.75
CA PHE A 703 -8.76 7.09 14.20
C PHE A 703 -10.03 6.38 14.69
N GLU A 704 -11.08 6.30 13.87
CA GLU A 704 -12.28 5.53 14.21
C GLU A 704 -12.10 4.04 13.95
N LYS A 705 -11.47 3.70 12.83
CA LYS A 705 -11.29 2.34 12.32
C LYS A 705 -9.85 2.24 11.82
N PRO A 706 -8.85 2.06 12.69
CA PRO A 706 -7.46 1.90 12.25
C PRO A 706 -7.29 0.73 11.28
N GLN A 707 -8.15 -0.29 11.41
CA GLN A 707 -8.22 -1.40 10.47
C GLN A 707 -8.86 -1.06 9.11
N LYS A 708 -9.58 0.06 8.93
CA LYS A 708 -10.13 0.53 7.65
C LYS A 708 -9.06 1.21 6.79
N LEU A 709 -8.17 2.04 7.33
CA LEU A 709 -6.93 2.39 6.63
C LEU A 709 -5.91 1.24 6.65
N LEU A 710 -6.29 0.04 7.07
CA LEU A 710 -5.59 -1.21 6.73
C LEU A 710 -6.50 -2.16 5.91
N GLY A 711 -7.76 -1.79 5.63
CA GLY A 711 -8.85 -2.71 5.27
C GLY A 711 -9.88 -2.24 4.23
N ARG A 712 -10.13 -0.93 4.03
CA ARG A 712 -10.60 -0.35 2.74
C ARG A 712 -9.61 -0.72 1.62
N PHE A 713 -8.37 -0.97 2.02
CA PHE A 713 -7.32 -1.66 1.29
C PHE A 713 -7.60 -3.11 0.87
N LYS A 714 -8.68 -3.77 1.31
CA LYS A 714 -9.17 -5.04 0.78
C LYS A 714 -10.27 -4.89 -0.28
N GLN A 715 -11.01 -3.77 -0.36
CA GLN A 715 -12.27 -3.73 -1.13
C GLN A 715 -12.10 -3.28 -2.59
N ILE A 716 -11.02 -2.57 -2.93
CA ILE A 716 -10.58 -2.39 -4.34
C ILE A 716 -10.23 -3.77 -4.97
N SER A 717 -10.11 -4.83 -4.15
CA SER A 717 -10.02 -6.18 -4.70
C SER A 717 -11.31 -6.66 -5.36
N LEU A 718 -12.52 -6.18 -5.06
CA LEU A 718 -13.72 -6.81 -5.68
C LEU A 718 -13.94 -6.40 -7.14
N GLN A 719 -13.62 -5.16 -7.54
CA GLN A 719 -13.65 -4.78 -8.96
C GLN A 719 -12.45 -5.36 -9.73
N ASN A 720 -11.27 -5.40 -9.12
CA ASN A 720 -10.08 -5.97 -9.79
C ASN A 720 -10.06 -7.52 -9.75
N LYS A 721 -10.77 -8.16 -8.83
CA LYS A 721 -10.90 -9.62 -8.76
C LYS A 721 -11.96 -10.16 -9.72
N VAL A 722 -13.00 -9.39 -10.08
CA VAL A 722 -13.94 -9.80 -11.15
C VAL A 722 -13.24 -9.78 -12.52
N ILE A 723 -12.27 -8.89 -12.73
CA ILE A 723 -11.48 -8.81 -13.98
C ILE A 723 -10.36 -9.85 -14.02
N LEU A 724 -9.78 -10.23 -12.87
CA LEU A 724 -8.74 -11.27 -12.79
C LEU A 724 -9.32 -12.70 -12.68
N ASP A 725 -10.43 -12.92 -11.97
CA ASP A 725 -11.03 -14.26 -11.85
C ASP A 725 -11.72 -14.70 -13.15
N SER A 726 -12.17 -13.76 -14.00
CA SER A 726 -12.63 -14.08 -15.37
C SER A 726 -11.49 -14.47 -16.32
N ALA A 727 -10.24 -14.14 -15.98
CA ALA A 727 -9.05 -14.55 -16.72
C ALA A 727 -8.38 -15.82 -16.15
N VAL A 728 -8.71 -16.23 -14.91
CA VAL A 728 -8.05 -17.35 -14.21
C VAL A 728 -8.94 -18.60 -14.11
N LEU A 729 -10.26 -18.51 -14.35
CA LEU A 729 -11.17 -19.67 -14.28
C LEU A 729 -11.13 -20.62 -15.49
N ASN A 730 -10.26 -20.40 -16.49
CA ASN A 730 -10.15 -21.27 -17.68
C ASN A 730 -8.79 -22.01 -17.79
N GLN A 731 -8.15 -22.38 -16.67
CA GLN A 731 -6.87 -23.12 -16.71
C GLN A 731 -6.80 -24.42 -15.90
N ASP A 732 -7.86 -24.86 -15.23
CA ASP A 732 -7.84 -26.08 -14.40
C ASP A 732 -8.55 -27.31 -15.00
N GLU A 733 -9.07 -27.24 -16.24
CA GLU A 733 -9.56 -28.41 -16.97
C GLU A 733 -8.97 -28.45 -18.39
N GLN A 734 -7.81 -29.09 -18.55
CA GLN A 734 -7.43 -29.95 -19.70
C GLN A 734 -5.96 -30.37 -19.59
N GLU A 735 -5.72 -31.37 -18.75
CA GLU A 735 -4.48 -32.19 -18.79
C GLU A 735 -4.54 -33.30 -19.86
N ASP A 736 -5.65 -33.38 -20.63
CA ASP A 736 -5.81 -34.27 -21.76
C ASP A 736 -6.27 -33.46 -22.97
N PHE A 737 -5.35 -32.99 -23.82
CA PHE A 737 -5.52 -32.76 -25.27
C PHE A 737 -4.23 -32.13 -25.86
N LEU A 738 -3.10 -32.81 -25.66
CA LEU A 738 -1.88 -32.57 -26.43
C LEU A 738 -2.00 -33.24 -27.81
N THR A 739 -2.82 -32.67 -28.69
CA THR A 739 -2.73 -32.78 -30.16
C THR A 739 -3.90 -32.02 -30.78
N GLU A 740 -3.61 -31.17 -31.77
CA GLU A 740 -4.59 -30.43 -32.60
C GLU A 740 -5.21 -29.17 -31.97
N ASN A 741 -4.46 -28.05 -32.02
CA ASN A 741 -4.94 -26.77 -32.59
C ASN A 741 -3.93 -25.65 -32.29
N ASN A 742 -2.83 -25.65 -33.05
CA ASN A 742 -2.02 -24.45 -33.28
C ASN A 742 -2.25 -24.01 -34.73
N ASN A 743 -3.29 -23.21 -34.96
CA ASN A 743 -3.46 -22.39 -36.15
C ASN A 743 -4.51 -21.31 -35.84
N ASN A 744 -4.06 -20.17 -35.28
CA ASN A 744 -4.32 -18.83 -35.83
C ASN A 744 -3.69 -17.75 -34.93
N ASP A 745 -3.10 -16.74 -35.58
CA ASP A 745 -2.35 -15.57 -35.07
C ASP A 745 -0.91 -15.78 -34.57
N LYS A 746 -0.02 -16.10 -35.53
CA LYS A 746 1.42 -15.79 -35.43
C LYS A 746 1.67 -14.31 -35.77
N ASN A 747 2.20 -13.54 -34.83
CA ASN A 747 3.21 -12.53 -35.17
C ASN A 747 4.56 -13.25 -35.14
N SER A 748 5.14 -13.55 -36.30
CA SER A 748 6.45 -14.20 -36.44
C SER A 748 7.54 -13.26 -35.90
N LEU A 749 8.03 -13.56 -34.69
CA LEU A 749 9.26 -12.99 -34.16
C LEU A 749 10.38 -13.95 -34.55
N GLU A 750 11.25 -13.53 -35.47
CA GLU A 750 12.41 -14.33 -35.87
C GLU A 750 13.67 -13.80 -35.19
N GLU A 751 14.42 -14.67 -34.52
CA GLU A 751 15.72 -14.34 -33.94
C GLU A 751 16.80 -14.33 -35.03
N VAL A 752 17.33 -13.15 -35.36
CA VAL A 752 18.33 -12.94 -36.41
C VAL A 752 19.75 -13.20 -35.90
N LEU A 753 20.03 -12.71 -34.68
CA LEU A 753 21.33 -12.79 -34.05
C LEU A 753 21.18 -12.88 -32.53
N ARG A 754 21.86 -13.83 -31.91
CA ARG A 754 22.11 -13.86 -30.46
C ARG A 754 23.60 -13.79 -30.23
N PHE A 755 24.03 -12.70 -29.60
CA PHE A 755 25.42 -12.36 -29.37
C PHE A 755 25.72 -12.40 -27.87
N PRO A 756 26.62 -13.27 -27.39
CA PRO A 756 26.96 -13.33 -25.97
C PRO A 756 27.74 -12.08 -25.55
N VAL A 757 27.24 -11.37 -24.54
CA VAL A 757 27.92 -10.19 -23.97
C VAL A 757 28.82 -10.61 -22.81
N ASP A 758 28.29 -11.40 -21.89
CA ASP A 758 29.01 -11.97 -20.75
C ASP A 758 28.36 -13.30 -20.30
N ASN A 759 28.84 -13.89 -19.20
CA ASN A 759 28.31 -15.16 -18.68
C ASN A 759 26.83 -15.10 -18.29
N ARG A 760 26.28 -13.90 -18.05
CA ARG A 760 24.90 -13.68 -17.58
C ARG A 760 23.98 -13.06 -18.63
N ARG A 761 24.50 -12.44 -19.68
CA ARG A 761 23.70 -11.67 -20.66
C ARG A 761 24.07 -11.95 -22.11
N ASP A 762 23.05 -11.98 -22.96
CA ASP A 762 23.18 -11.94 -24.41
C ASP A 762 22.50 -10.69 -24.97
N LEU A 763 22.98 -10.18 -26.09
CA LEU A 763 22.22 -9.27 -26.96
C LEU A 763 21.53 -10.08 -28.04
N VAL A 764 20.22 -9.92 -28.13
CA VAL A 764 19.38 -10.64 -29.07
C VAL A 764 18.74 -9.64 -30.02
N VAL A 765 18.92 -9.88 -31.31
CA VAL A 765 18.35 -9.12 -32.41
C VAL A 765 17.19 -9.92 -32.99
N THR A 766 15.98 -9.39 -32.89
CA THR A 766 14.77 -10.01 -33.43
C THR A 766 14.22 -9.19 -34.59
N PHE A 767 13.92 -9.86 -35.70
CA PHE A 767 13.19 -9.28 -36.83
C PHE A 767 11.68 -9.37 -36.60
N ILE A 768 10.97 -8.30 -36.95
CA ILE A 768 9.51 -8.20 -36.83
C ILE A 768 8.94 -7.92 -38.23
N GLU A 769 8.31 -8.92 -38.85
CA GLU A 769 7.80 -8.87 -40.22
C GLU A 769 6.80 -7.73 -40.45
N LYS A 770 5.72 -7.64 -39.65
CA LYS A 770 4.67 -6.62 -39.79
C LYS A 770 5.14 -5.17 -39.63
N GLY A 771 6.37 -4.97 -39.16
CA GLY A 771 6.92 -3.65 -38.90
C GLY A 771 8.19 -3.32 -39.65
N GLU A 772 8.77 -4.22 -40.44
CA GLU A 772 10.07 -4.02 -41.11
C GLU A 772 11.15 -3.44 -40.17
N SER A 773 11.42 -4.13 -39.06
CA SER A 773 12.42 -3.65 -38.10
C SER A 773 13.19 -4.72 -37.38
N LEU A 774 14.40 -4.33 -36.98
CA LEU A 774 15.26 -5.05 -36.08
C LEU A 774 15.13 -4.47 -34.68
N TRP A 775 14.88 -5.35 -33.70
CA TRP A 775 14.87 -5.01 -32.28
C TRP A 775 16.06 -5.64 -31.58
N ILE A 776 16.89 -4.83 -30.97
CA ILE A 776 18.08 -5.27 -30.21
C ILE A 776 17.75 -5.16 -28.71
N ARG A 777 17.74 -6.28 -27.99
CA ARG A 777 17.40 -6.37 -26.56
C ARG A 777 18.43 -7.20 -25.79
N GLU A 778 18.61 -6.91 -24.50
CA GLU A 778 19.35 -7.79 -23.60
C GLU A 778 18.46 -8.96 -23.15
N TYR A 779 19.04 -10.16 -23.11
CA TYR A 779 18.44 -11.37 -22.55
C TYR A 779 19.29 -11.84 -21.37
N ILE A 780 18.69 -11.89 -20.18
CA ILE A 780 19.37 -12.29 -18.94
C ILE A 780 19.23 -13.81 -18.76
N LYS A 781 20.35 -14.51 -18.67
CA LYS A 781 20.47 -15.98 -18.56
C LYS A 781 20.41 -16.49 -17.12
N GLU A 782 20.87 -15.69 -16.16
CA GLU A 782 20.96 -16.07 -14.74
C GLU A 782 20.69 -14.89 -13.80
N GLY A 783 19.90 -15.09 -12.74
CA GLY A 783 19.59 -14.08 -11.73
C GLY A 783 18.17 -14.17 -11.18
N SER A 784 17.72 -13.15 -10.45
CA SER A 784 16.33 -13.04 -9.94
C SER A 784 15.29 -12.83 -11.04
N PHE A 785 15.74 -12.50 -12.26
CA PHE A 785 14.93 -12.37 -13.47
C PHE A 785 15.71 -13.02 -14.63
N ILE A 786 15.06 -13.96 -15.34
CA ILE A 786 15.60 -14.64 -16.53
C ILE A 786 14.61 -14.35 -17.67
N GLY A 787 15.10 -13.76 -18.75
CA GLY A 787 14.24 -13.30 -19.85
C GLY A 787 14.74 -12.04 -20.55
N PHE A 788 13.96 -11.56 -21.52
CA PHE A 788 14.24 -10.31 -22.22
C PHE A 788 14.00 -9.10 -21.31
N THR A 789 14.90 -8.13 -21.38
CA THR A 789 14.67 -6.81 -20.78
C THR A 789 13.69 -6.02 -21.64
N ASP A 790 12.84 -5.20 -21.01
CA ASP A 790 11.94 -4.27 -21.71
C ASP A 790 12.67 -3.08 -22.37
N ASN A 791 13.98 -2.94 -22.15
CA ASN A 791 14.81 -1.79 -22.49
C ASN A 791 15.59 -1.92 -23.82
N GLY A 792 14.98 -2.45 -24.87
CA GLY A 792 15.63 -2.60 -26.18
C GLY A 792 15.66 -1.33 -27.05
N ILE A 793 16.43 -1.40 -28.15
CA ILE A 793 16.36 -0.43 -29.24
C ILE A 793 15.74 -1.01 -30.52
N GLY A 794 15.00 -0.18 -31.27
CA GLY A 794 14.35 -0.55 -32.52
C GLY A 794 14.90 0.26 -33.69
N ILE A 795 15.36 -0.43 -34.72
CA ILE A 795 15.97 0.12 -35.94
C ILE A 795 15.11 -0.30 -37.14
N GLY A 796 14.80 0.61 -38.05
CA GLY A 796 14.17 0.25 -39.32
C GLY A 796 15.12 -0.62 -40.15
N THR A 797 14.61 -1.62 -40.87
CA THR A 797 15.47 -2.48 -41.71
C THR A 797 16.30 -1.67 -42.71
N ASN A 798 15.73 -0.62 -43.30
CA ASN A 798 16.41 0.28 -44.23
C ASN A 798 17.48 1.16 -43.56
N ASP A 799 17.43 1.31 -42.22
CA ASP A 799 18.37 2.11 -41.43
C ASP A 799 19.47 1.27 -40.77
N ALA A 800 19.43 -0.06 -40.90
CA ALA A 800 20.33 -0.96 -40.19
C ALA A 800 21.81 -0.78 -40.61
N ASN A 801 22.06 -0.58 -41.91
CA ASN A 801 23.40 -0.25 -42.43
C ASN A 801 23.88 1.13 -41.95
N ASN A 802 22.97 2.11 -41.89
CA ASN A 802 23.28 3.43 -41.37
C ASN A 802 23.59 3.37 -39.86
N PHE A 803 22.86 2.55 -39.10
CA PHE A 803 23.14 2.32 -37.68
C PHE A 803 24.55 1.76 -37.45
N ILE A 804 24.98 0.78 -38.25
CA ILE A 804 26.34 0.22 -38.17
C ILE A 804 27.38 1.28 -38.53
N LEU A 805 27.16 2.04 -39.60
CA LEU A 805 28.08 3.08 -40.05
C LEU A 805 28.25 4.19 -39.00
N GLN A 806 27.15 4.72 -38.48
CA GLN A 806 27.17 5.75 -37.43
C GLN A 806 27.79 5.22 -36.14
N SER A 807 27.55 3.95 -35.80
CA SER A 807 28.18 3.30 -34.66
C SER A 807 29.71 3.22 -34.80
N ARG A 808 30.23 2.88 -35.98
CA ARG A 808 31.68 2.88 -36.26
C ARG A 808 32.26 4.29 -36.21
N LEU A 809 31.60 5.25 -36.85
CA LEU A 809 32.02 6.66 -36.83
C LEU A 809 32.05 7.23 -35.41
N ALA A 810 31.08 6.88 -34.57
CA ALA A 810 31.04 7.31 -33.16
C ALA A 810 32.29 6.82 -32.41
N ILE A 811 32.66 5.55 -32.61
CA ILE A 811 33.83 4.92 -31.97
C ILE A 811 35.13 5.53 -32.51
N ASP A 812 35.29 5.61 -33.83
CA ASP A 812 36.55 6.00 -34.47
C ASP A 812 36.87 7.48 -34.26
N LYS A 813 35.85 8.35 -34.31
CA LYS A 813 36.01 9.80 -34.08
C LYS A 813 35.83 10.20 -32.63
N ASN A 814 35.47 9.25 -31.76
CA ASN A 814 35.12 9.49 -30.36
C ASN A 814 34.06 10.61 -30.19
N GLN A 815 33.01 10.57 -31.01
CA GLN A 815 31.96 11.60 -31.06
C GLN A 815 30.58 10.98 -30.91
N ILE A 816 29.64 11.76 -30.38
CA ILE A 816 28.24 11.36 -30.27
C ILE A 816 27.64 11.37 -31.68
N THR A 817 26.98 10.28 -32.06
CA THR A 817 26.20 10.22 -33.30
C THR A 817 24.75 9.87 -32.99
N PHE A 818 23.86 10.19 -33.94
CA PHE A 818 22.45 9.92 -33.84
C PHE A 818 21.95 9.17 -35.06
N VAL A 819 21.12 8.17 -34.84
CA VAL A 819 20.45 7.37 -35.87
C VAL A 819 18.95 7.50 -35.68
N GLN A 820 18.15 7.40 -36.72
CA GLN A 820 16.70 7.48 -36.58
C GLN A 820 16.14 6.28 -35.81
N TRP A 821 15.23 6.54 -34.86
CA TRP A 821 14.49 5.48 -34.18
C TRP A 821 13.28 5.06 -35.02
N LYS A 822 12.92 3.78 -34.98
CA LYS A 822 11.83 3.18 -35.78
C LYS A 822 10.39 3.59 -35.36
N GLY A 823 10.23 4.63 -34.55
CA GLY A 823 8.93 5.12 -34.03
C GLY A 823 8.53 6.45 -34.66
N LYS A 824 7.21 6.73 -34.77
CA LYS A 824 6.70 8.00 -35.31
C LYS A 824 7.17 9.18 -34.43
N GLY A 825 7.93 10.12 -35.01
CA GLY A 825 8.35 11.37 -34.37
C GLY A 825 9.84 11.71 -34.56
N SER A 826 10.30 12.80 -33.94
CA SER A 826 11.69 13.29 -33.93
C SER A 826 12.63 12.52 -32.98
N SER A 827 12.35 11.23 -32.76
CA SER A 827 13.11 10.34 -31.88
C SER A 827 14.33 9.74 -32.59
N LYS A 828 15.44 9.65 -31.86
CA LYS A 828 16.74 9.19 -32.34
C LYS A 828 17.33 8.14 -31.40
N ILE A 829 18.18 7.27 -31.91
CA ILE A 829 19.12 6.46 -31.13
C ILE A 829 20.40 7.27 -31.03
N MET A 830 20.78 7.67 -29.83
CA MET A 830 22.08 8.23 -29.55
C MET A 830 23.09 7.09 -29.38
N ILE A 831 24.24 7.22 -30.02
CA ILE A 831 25.40 6.35 -29.85
C ILE A 831 26.54 7.21 -29.32
N GLN A 832 26.91 7.00 -28.06
CA GLN A 832 27.90 7.82 -27.37
C GLN A 832 29.02 6.95 -26.80
N PRO A 833 30.27 7.15 -27.24
CA PRO A 833 31.43 6.69 -26.51
C PRO A 833 31.54 7.42 -25.16
N SER A 834 31.75 6.68 -24.09
CA SER A 834 31.93 7.18 -22.73
C SER A 834 33.29 6.71 -22.20
N ASN A 835 34.13 7.68 -21.81
CA ASN A 835 35.46 7.46 -21.23
C ASN A 835 36.41 6.58 -22.09
N ASN A 836 36.27 6.58 -23.42
CA ASN A 836 37.05 5.77 -24.38
C ASN A 836 37.06 4.25 -24.13
N GLN A 837 36.18 3.72 -23.28
CA GLN A 837 36.16 2.30 -22.91
C GLN A 837 34.81 1.64 -23.13
N VAL A 838 33.72 2.42 -23.08
CA VAL A 838 32.35 1.90 -23.09
C VAL A 838 31.52 2.70 -24.08
N ILE A 839 30.62 2.06 -24.80
CA ILE A 839 29.64 2.72 -25.67
C ILE A 839 28.26 2.62 -25.03
N ASP A 840 27.58 3.75 -24.99
CA ASP A 840 26.24 3.90 -24.47
C ASP A 840 25.28 4.16 -25.64
N ILE A 841 24.29 3.29 -25.78
CA ILE A 841 23.33 3.34 -26.88
C ILE A 841 21.96 3.54 -26.26
N ARG A 842 21.38 4.73 -26.45
CA ARG A 842 20.13 5.11 -25.81
C ARG A 842 19.14 5.68 -26.79
N HIS A 843 17.87 5.40 -26.54
CA HIS A 843 16.80 6.09 -27.23
C HIS A 843 16.61 7.49 -26.62
N TYR A 844 16.70 8.48 -27.48
CA TYR A 844 16.66 9.91 -27.18
C TYR A 844 15.48 10.53 -27.93
N VAL A 845 14.68 11.32 -27.23
CA VAL A 845 13.45 11.92 -27.78
C VAL A 845 13.62 13.43 -27.81
N GLU A 846 13.46 14.03 -28.98
CA GLU A 846 13.34 15.49 -29.14
C GLU A 846 11.90 15.81 -29.51
N SER A 847 11.18 16.48 -28.63
CA SER A 847 9.81 16.95 -28.86
C SER A 847 9.62 18.33 -28.23
N ALA A 848 8.58 19.06 -28.64
CA ALA A 848 8.34 20.43 -28.19
C ALA A 848 8.18 20.60 -26.67
N GLY A 849 7.92 19.52 -25.91
CA GLY A 849 7.78 19.54 -24.45
C GLY A 849 8.72 18.60 -23.69
N TYR A 850 9.58 17.83 -24.36
CA TYR A 850 10.55 16.95 -23.73
C TYR A 850 11.72 16.68 -24.66
N THR A 851 12.93 16.97 -24.16
CA THR A 851 14.20 16.69 -24.83
C THR A 851 15.06 15.89 -23.85
N GLY A 852 15.20 14.58 -24.07
CA GLY A 852 15.87 13.73 -23.07
C GLY A 852 15.99 12.26 -23.41
N PHE A 853 16.77 11.54 -22.59
CA PHE A 853 17.02 10.11 -22.72
C PHE A 853 15.92 9.28 -22.07
N THR A 854 15.49 8.23 -22.75
CA THR A 854 14.59 7.22 -22.17
C THR A 854 15.39 6.10 -21.50
N LYS A 855 14.71 5.23 -20.74
CA LYS A 855 15.30 4.02 -20.14
C LYS A 855 15.64 2.93 -21.15
N ARG A 856 15.27 3.10 -22.44
CA ARG A 856 15.54 2.15 -23.52
C ARG A 856 16.95 2.32 -24.07
N GLY A 857 17.70 1.23 -24.11
CA GLY A 857 19.11 1.26 -24.47
C GLY A 857 19.91 0.19 -23.75
N PHE A 858 21.18 0.09 -24.10
CA PHE A 858 22.13 -0.78 -23.44
C PHE A 858 23.53 -0.19 -23.53
N ARG A 859 24.41 -0.66 -22.64
CA ARG A 859 25.78 -0.17 -22.52
C ARG A 859 26.76 -1.34 -22.57
N LEU A 860 27.79 -1.22 -23.39
CA LEU A 860 28.76 -2.29 -23.65
C LEU A 860 30.19 -1.77 -23.71
N PRO A 861 31.20 -2.57 -23.31
CA PRO A 861 32.58 -2.27 -23.63
C PRO A 861 32.78 -2.11 -25.15
N ILE A 862 33.57 -1.13 -25.58
CA ILE A 862 33.74 -0.78 -27.01
C ILE A 862 34.21 -2.00 -27.83
N GLU A 863 35.12 -2.80 -27.30
CA GLU A 863 35.65 -4.00 -27.99
C GLU A 863 34.58 -5.09 -28.18
N ILE A 864 33.69 -5.26 -27.20
CA ILE A 864 32.54 -6.17 -27.31
C ILE A 864 31.55 -5.64 -28.35
N TYR A 865 31.30 -4.33 -28.35
CA TYR A 865 30.38 -3.72 -29.30
C TYR A 865 30.90 -3.76 -30.75
N LYS A 866 32.20 -3.54 -30.99
CA LYS A 866 32.81 -3.72 -32.33
C LYS A 866 32.60 -5.14 -32.88
N SER A 867 32.74 -6.13 -31.99
CA SER A 867 32.51 -7.54 -32.33
C SER A 867 31.04 -7.80 -32.66
N PHE A 868 30.12 -7.26 -31.85
CA PHE A 868 28.69 -7.30 -32.12
C PHE A 868 28.32 -6.67 -33.47
N LEU A 869 28.82 -5.46 -33.78
CA LEU A 869 28.56 -4.77 -35.05
C LEU A 869 29.03 -5.59 -36.25
N SER A 870 30.16 -6.27 -36.14
CA SER A 870 30.71 -7.10 -37.22
C SER A 870 29.85 -8.34 -37.48
N GLU A 871 29.32 -8.98 -36.44
CA GLU A 871 28.37 -10.09 -36.60
C GLU A 871 27.00 -9.62 -37.08
N LEU A 872 26.55 -8.46 -36.62
CA LEU A 872 25.31 -7.85 -37.09
C LEU A 872 25.37 -7.50 -38.58
N GLU A 873 26.47 -6.93 -39.07
CA GLU A 873 26.69 -6.60 -40.48
C GLU A 873 26.65 -7.85 -41.37
N LYS A 874 27.29 -8.95 -40.95
CA LYS A 874 27.24 -10.25 -41.66
C LYS A 874 25.83 -10.82 -41.73
N LYS A 875 25.03 -10.60 -40.68
CA LYS A 875 23.66 -11.12 -40.56
C LYS A 875 22.65 -10.27 -41.32
N ILE A 876 22.84 -8.96 -41.41
CA ILE A 876 22.00 -8.07 -42.22
C ILE A 876 22.30 -8.24 -43.72
N SER A 877 23.53 -8.59 -44.08
CA SER A 877 23.93 -8.83 -45.48
C SER A 877 23.45 -10.16 -46.05
N LYS A 878 23.06 -11.12 -45.19
CA LYS A 878 22.49 -12.42 -45.54
C LYS A 878 20.97 -12.35 -45.49
#